data_AF-A0A9D8QWI7-F1
#
_entry.id   AF-A0A9D8QWI7-F1
#
_cell.length_a   1.000
_cell.length_b   1.000
_cell.length_c   1.000
_cell.angle_alpha   90.00
_cell.angle_beta   90.00
_cell.angle_gamma   90.00
#
_symmetry.space_group_name_H-M   'P 1'
#
loop_
_entity.id
_entity.type
_entity.pdbx_description
1 polymer ?
#
loop_
_entity_poly.entity_id
_entity_poly.type
_entity_poly.pdbx_seq_one_letter_code
_entity_poly.pdbx_strand_id
1 'polypeptide(L)'
;MDGVTSIEVYGYATPSANANSSIAYMAWDEDSKTVKEVEGGCAEYTVVTTGTTTWEDGVWYVVEETVTITSRIDVSGTANLILCDGATLTAEKGIEVSSGNTLNVYAQSAGENMGAIVATADGGAAGIGGNYDAGGTITINGGIVTAFGSFGAAGIGGSYAAGGDVNIYGGVITANGGESGAGIGGGDSGNGGNVNIHGGTVTANGGEDASGIGGGYSGDGGNVNIYGGIITANGGEYGAGIGGGQNNTGGNVNIYGGTVTANGGKAASGIGGGEIGNGGDVNVYGGYVYATAGEGAVAIGAGSGSNAHGTLTVAEGYVVYGGTSADPTTVIEKSNNDYARSRYMIVTVPETEPVSYMAWDEGSKTVKEVEGGCADYTVVTTGTTTWKNGVWYVVEESVTISSRITVNGTVNLILSDGATLTAEEGIEVSSGNTLNVYAQSTGENMGAIVATGGENAAGIGSGYAGNGGDVNIHGGVITVNGGEYGAGIGGGDGDTGGGNGGNVKIYGGVITATGGFVAAGIGGGYFGNGGNVNIYGGVITANGGKYASGIGGGKGGNGGNVNIHGGVITANGGKGGTGIGAGDEGSSNGALTVAEGYVVYGGTSANPTTVIEKSDNDYARSRYMIVTVPEPEPVSYMAWDEDSKTVKEVEGGCAEYTVVTTGTTT
;
A
#
# COMPACT_ATOMS: atom_id res chain seq x y z
N MET A 1 -17.74 -76.34 -1.28
CA MET A 1 -16.61 -77.09 -0.71
C MET A 1 -15.37 -76.73 -1.50
N ASP A 2 -14.50 -75.82 -1.11
CA ASP A 2 -14.45 -74.70 -0.15
C ASP A 2 -12.97 -74.34 -0.17
N GLY A 3 -12.64 -73.05 -0.17
CA GLY A 3 -11.24 -72.67 -0.02
C GLY A 3 -10.90 -71.28 -0.51
N VAL A 4 -11.55 -70.26 0.04
CA VAL A 4 -10.93 -68.93 0.13
C VAL A 4 -9.82 -69.02 1.18
N THR A 5 -8.62 -68.51 0.89
CA THR A 5 -7.70 -67.99 1.90
C THR A 5 -6.98 -66.75 1.35
N SER A 6 -7.45 -65.60 1.83
CA SER A 6 -6.72 -64.36 2.15
C SER A 6 -5.47 -63.98 1.33
N ILE A 7 -5.52 -62.82 0.67
CA ILE A 7 -4.36 -61.94 0.57
C ILE A 7 -4.74 -60.63 1.28
N GLU A 8 -4.17 -60.44 2.47
CA GLU A 8 -4.16 -59.16 3.17
C GLU A 8 -3.22 -58.20 2.43
N VAL A 9 -3.68 -56.97 2.25
CA VAL A 9 -2.91 -55.82 1.78
C VAL A 9 -2.11 -55.26 2.96
N TYR A 10 -0.82 -54.98 2.74
CA TYR A 10 -0.12 -53.91 3.45
C TYR A 10 0.59 -53.05 2.41
N GLY A 11 0.16 -51.79 2.32
CA GLY A 11 0.76 -50.75 1.48
C GLY A 11 2.07 -50.22 2.06
N TYR A 12 2.80 -49.50 1.22
CA TYR A 12 3.41 -48.19 1.47
C TYR A 12 4.01 -47.77 0.13
N ALA A 13 3.28 -46.97 -0.65
CA ALA A 13 3.92 -46.15 -1.66
C ALA A 13 4.52 -44.96 -0.90
N THR A 14 5.85 -44.96 -0.80
CA THR A 14 6.62 -43.82 -0.30
C THR A 14 6.26 -42.57 -1.12
N PRO A 15 6.00 -41.41 -0.50
CA PRO A 15 5.92 -40.16 -1.24
C PRO A 15 7.27 -39.94 -1.91
N SER A 16 7.25 -39.71 -3.22
CA SER A 16 8.41 -39.18 -3.91
C SER A 16 8.65 -37.77 -3.40
N ALA A 17 9.45 -37.64 -2.34
CA ALA A 17 10.04 -36.39 -1.95
C ALA A 17 10.88 -35.88 -3.14
N ASN A 18 10.37 -34.86 -3.84
CA ASN A 18 11.24 -34.00 -4.63
C ASN A 18 12.12 -33.27 -3.61
N ALA A 19 13.34 -33.78 -3.46
CA ALA A 19 14.34 -33.12 -2.67
C ALA A 19 14.66 -31.77 -3.33
N ASN A 20 14.29 -30.68 -2.62
CA ASN A 20 15.01 -29.40 -2.52
C ASN A 20 14.32 -28.09 -2.99
N SER A 21 12.99 -27.96 -2.92
CA SER A 21 12.35 -26.64 -2.75
C SER A 21 10.96 -26.78 -2.14
N SER A 22 10.75 -26.21 -0.96
CA SER A 22 9.42 -25.93 -0.43
C SER A 22 8.61 -25.10 -1.44
N ILE A 23 7.30 -25.33 -1.51
CA ILE A 23 6.42 -24.53 -2.35
C ILE A 23 6.09 -23.24 -1.60
N ALA A 24 6.46 -22.09 -2.17
CA ALA A 24 6.06 -20.79 -1.65
C ALA A 24 4.53 -20.64 -1.69
N TYR A 25 3.98 -19.94 -0.71
CA TYR A 25 2.57 -19.60 -0.67
C TYR A 25 2.31 -18.33 0.14
N MET A 26 1.21 -17.66 -0.20
CA MET A 26 0.81 -16.37 0.35
C MET A 26 -0.30 -16.55 1.38
N ALA A 27 -0.09 -16.11 2.62
CA ALA A 27 -1.05 -16.20 3.72
C ALA A 27 -1.31 -14.85 4.39
N TRP A 28 -2.46 -14.69 5.03
CA TRP A 28 -2.77 -13.52 5.84
C TRP A 28 -1.84 -13.40 7.05
N ASP A 29 -1.22 -12.23 7.19
CA ASP A 29 -0.40 -11.86 8.34
C ASP A 29 -1.21 -10.95 9.28
N GLU A 30 -1.47 -11.42 10.50
CA GLU A 30 -2.31 -10.69 11.46
C GLU A 30 -1.65 -9.41 11.98
N ASP A 31 -0.33 -9.32 11.98
CA ASP A 31 0.37 -8.13 12.48
C ASP A 31 0.30 -6.97 11.48
N SER A 32 0.59 -7.26 10.21
CA SER A 32 0.55 -6.24 9.15
C SER A 32 -0.80 -6.05 8.49
N LYS A 33 -1.78 -6.92 8.74
CA LYS A 33 -3.08 -6.93 8.08
C LYS A 33 -2.97 -6.98 6.55
N THR A 34 -2.00 -7.75 6.05
CA THR A 34 -1.76 -7.96 4.62
C THR A 34 -1.46 -9.43 4.32
N VAL A 35 -1.67 -9.84 3.08
CA VAL A 35 -1.26 -11.17 2.62
C VAL A 35 0.22 -11.13 2.25
N LYS A 36 1.03 -12.02 2.82
CA LYS A 36 2.49 -12.09 2.63
C LYS A 36 2.94 -13.52 2.33
N GLU A 37 4.12 -13.64 1.73
CA GLU A 37 4.77 -14.94 1.53
C GLU A 37 5.16 -15.54 2.89
N VAL A 38 4.85 -16.82 3.09
CA VAL A 38 5.24 -17.53 4.31
C VAL A 38 6.69 -18.00 4.20
N GLU A 39 7.52 -17.52 5.12
CA GLU A 39 8.93 -17.89 5.20
C GLU A 39 9.08 -19.42 5.35
N GLY A 40 9.89 -20.02 4.48
CA GLY A 40 10.14 -21.47 4.46
C GLY A 40 9.12 -22.31 3.69
N GLY A 41 8.00 -21.73 3.24
CA GLY A 41 7.00 -22.38 2.37
C GLY A 41 6.43 -23.70 2.90
N CYS A 42 5.83 -24.49 2.00
CA CYS A 42 5.27 -25.81 2.29
C CYS A 42 6.21 -26.93 1.83
N ALA A 43 6.71 -27.72 2.77
CA ALA A 43 7.66 -28.81 2.49
C ALA A 43 7.01 -30.20 2.38
N GLU A 44 5.85 -30.42 3.00
CA GLU A 44 5.13 -31.69 2.98
C GLU A 44 3.74 -31.49 2.39
N TYR A 45 3.52 -32.06 1.20
CA TYR A 45 2.28 -31.90 0.46
C TYR A 45 1.98 -33.11 -0.44
N THR A 46 0.72 -33.21 -0.87
CA THR A 46 0.24 -34.12 -1.89
C THR A 46 -0.01 -33.35 -3.19
N VAL A 47 0.62 -33.75 -4.30
CA VAL A 47 0.33 -33.15 -5.61
C VAL A 47 -1.07 -33.55 -6.05
N VAL A 48 -1.88 -32.58 -6.43
CA VAL A 48 -3.24 -32.81 -6.93
C VAL A 48 -3.17 -33.43 -8.32
N THR A 49 -3.76 -34.60 -8.46
CA THR A 49 -3.93 -35.33 -9.72
C THR A 49 -5.41 -35.58 -9.99
N THR A 50 -5.75 -36.10 -11.17
CA THR A 50 -7.14 -36.40 -11.57
C THR A 50 -7.87 -37.38 -10.62
N GLY A 51 -7.12 -38.18 -9.85
CA GLY A 51 -7.67 -39.11 -8.85
C GLY A 51 -7.73 -38.58 -7.42
N THR A 52 -7.34 -37.32 -7.17
CA THR A 52 -7.23 -36.72 -5.83
C THR A 52 -8.59 -36.16 -5.38
N THR A 53 -9.57 -37.04 -5.16
CA THR A 53 -10.98 -36.67 -4.90
C THR A 53 -11.37 -36.61 -3.42
N THR A 54 -10.45 -36.91 -2.50
CA THR A 54 -10.70 -36.86 -1.06
C THR A 54 -9.55 -36.11 -0.41
N TRP A 55 -9.87 -35.03 0.31
CA TRP A 55 -8.92 -34.15 0.97
C TRP A 55 -9.05 -34.30 2.48
N GLU A 56 -7.97 -34.73 3.13
CA GLU A 56 -7.96 -35.18 4.51
C GLU A 56 -7.52 -34.09 5.49
N ASP A 57 -7.87 -34.30 6.77
CA ASP A 57 -7.60 -33.36 7.85
C ASP A 57 -6.10 -33.12 8.06
N GLY A 58 -5.71 -31.85 8.04
CA GLY A 58 -4.34 -31.38 8.22
C GLY A 58 -3.42 -31.52 7.00
N VAL A 59 -3.93 -32.03 5.87
CA VAL A 59 -3.11 -32.30 4.68
C VAL A 59 -3.03 -31.08 3.75
N TRP A 60 -1.83 -30.87 3.20
CA TRP A 60 -1.56 -29.88 2.17
C TRP A 60 -1.63 -30.51 0.78
N TYR A 61 -2.33 -29.84 -0.12
CA TYR A 61 -2.52 -30.21 -1.52
C TYR A 61 -1.93 -29.12 -2.42
N VAL A 62 -1.16 -29.49 -3.44
CA VAL A 62 -0.52 -28.53 -4.36
C VAL A 62 -0.93 -28.83 -5.79
N VAL A 63 -1.40 -27.79 -6.49
CA VAL A 63 -1.69 -27.83 -7.93
C VAL A 63 -0.50 -27.25 -8.67
N GLU A 64 0.38 -28.11 -9.19
CA GLU A 64 1.61 -27.69 -9.89
C GLU A 64 1.38 -27.43 -11.39
N GLU A 65 0.33 -28.01 -11.97
CA GLU A 65 -0.03 -27.89 -13.39
C GLU A 65 -1.55 -27.90 -13.57
N THR A 66 -2.03 -27.70 -14.80
CA THR A 66 -3.46 -27.77 -15.10
C THR A 66 -3.99 -29.19 -14.89
N VAL A 67 -4.96 -29.34 -13.98
CA VAL A 67 -5.58 -30.62 -13.62
C VAL A 67 -7.10 -30.51 -13.66
N THR A 68 -7.76 -31.54 -14.21
CA THR A 68 -9.22 -31.65 -14.22
C THR A 68 -9.66 -32.86 -13.41
N ILE A 69 -10.47 -32.61 -12.38
CA ILE A 69 -11.10 -33.66 -11.58
C ILE A 69 -12.59 -33.68 -11.94
N THR A 70 -13.04 -34.80 -12.51
CA THR A 70 -14.40 -34.98 -13.05
C THR A 70 -15.41 -35.45 -11.99
N SER A 71 -14.92 -35.83 -10.81
CA SER A 71 -15.71 -36.23 -9.65
C SER A 71 -15.78 -35.09 -8.64
N ARG A 72 -16.78 -35.14 -7.73
CA ARG A 72 -16.83 -34.23 -6.58
C ARG A 72 -15.58 -34.46 -5.72
N ILE A 73 -14.94 -33.38 -5.29
CA ILE A 73 -13.83 -33.42 -4.34
C ILE A 73 -14.43 -33.32 -2.94
N ASP A 74 -14.13 -34.26 -2.04
CA ASP A 74 -14.68 -34.32 -0.68
C ASP A 74 -13.62 -33.87 0.35
N VAL A 75 -13.89 -32.79 1.10
CA VAL A 75 -13.02 -32.30 2.17
C VAL A 75 -13.51 -32.82 3.53
N SER A 76 -12.64 -33.54 4.24
CA SER A 76 -12.88 -34.04 5.60
C SER A 76 -11.90 -33.39 6.57
N GLY A 77 -12.42 -32.67 7.58
CA GLY A 77 -11.60 -31.87 8.49
C GLY A 77 -11.07 -30.60 7.81
N THR A 78 -9.81 -30.24 8.05
CA THR A 78 -9.17 -29.04 7.49
C THR A 78 -8.18 -29.39 6.37
N ALA A 79 -8.51 -29.03 5.13
CA ALA A 79 -7.61 -29.19 3.99
C ALA A 79 -6.99 -27.84 3.57
N ASN A 80 -5.71 -27.87 3.17
CA ASN A 80 -4.98 -26.69 2.69
C ASN A 80 -4.59 -26.90 1.22
N LEU A 81 -4.90 -25.94 0.35
CA LEU A 81 -4.66 -26.03 -1.09
C LEU A 81 -3.77 -24.87 -1.53
N ILE A 82 -2.62 -25.17 -2.15
CA ILE A 82 -1.76 -24.19 -2.80
C ILE A 82 -1.93 -24.30 -4.32
N LEU A 83 -2.16 -23.15 -4.96
CA LEU A 83 -2.25 -23.00 -6.40
C LEU A 83 -0.95 -22.39 -6.92
N CYS A 84 -0.13 -23.18 -7.61
CA CYS A 84 1.11 -22.68 -8.21
C CYS A 84 0.83 -21.74 -9.38
N ASP A 85 1.76 -20.84 -9.65
CA ASP A 85 1.60 -19.83 -10.68
C ASP A 85 1.41 -20.46 -12.07
N GLY A 86 0.40 -19.98 -12.79
CA GLY A 86 -0.01 -20.52 -14.08
C GLY A 86 -0.73 -21.87 -14.04
N ALA A 87 -0.87 -22.51 -12.89
CA ALA A 87 -1.61 -23.76 -12.75
C ALA A 87 -3.12 -23.53 -12.64
N THR A 88 -3.94 -24.53 -13.00
CA THR A 88 -5.40 -24.44 -12.89
C THR A 88 -6.01 -25.76 -12.44
N LEU A 89 -6.75 -25.75 -11.33
CA LEU A 89 -7.61 -26.86 -10.92
C LEU A 89 -9.03 -26.64 -11.48
N THR A 90 -9.47 -27.53 -12.38
CA THR A 90 -10.88 -27.61 -12.79
C THR A 90 -11.57 -28.72 -11.99
N ALA A 91 -12.46 -28.33 -11.08
CA ALA A 91 -13.32 -29.25 -10.33
C ALA A 91 -14.71 -29.27 -10.97
N GLU A 92 -14.97 -30.20 -11.89
CA GLU A 92 -16.17 -30.17 -12.74
C GLU A 92 -17.47 -30.38 -11.96
N LYS A 93 -17.40 -31.05 -10.81
CA LYS A 93 -18.54 -31.24 -9.90
C LYS A 93 -18.39 -30.46 -8.60
N GLY A 94 -17.34 -29.65 -8.48
CA GLY A 94 -17.12 -28.77 -7.36
C GLY A 94 -16.35 -29.42 -6.21
N ILE A 95 -16.19 -28.64 -5.16
CA ILE A 95 -15.46 -29.00 -3.95
C ILE A 95 -16.47 -29.00 -2.80
N GLU A 96 -16.70 -30.18 -2.22
CA GLU A 96 -17.55 -30.36 -1.06
C GLU A 96 -16.80 -29.92 0.21
N VAL A 97 -17.33 -28.90 0.85
CA VAL A 97 -16.90 -28.43 2.16
C VAL A 97 -18.16 -28.34 3.02
N SER A 98 -18.57 -29.46 3.59
CA SER A 98 -19.72 -29.55 4.49
C SER A 98 -19.47 -28.88 5.84
N SER A 99 -20.56 -28.58 6.56
CA SER A 99 -20.51 -28.02 7.91
C SER A 99 -19.57 -28.81 8.84
N GLY A 100 -18.61 -28.11 9.46
CA GLY A 100 -17.58 -28.69 10.32
C GLY A 100 -16.25 -28.97 9.62
N ASN A 101 -16.20 -28.90 8.29
CA ASN A 101 -14.97 -29.00 7.51
C ASN A 101 -14.46 -27.61 7.10
N THR A 102 -13.18 -27.52 6.74
CA THR A 102 -12.52 -26.28 6.35
C THR A 102 -11.67 -26.49 5.10
N LEU A 103 -11.78 -25.56 4.16
CA LEU A 103 -10.87 -25.45 3.02
C LEU A 103 -10.13 -24.12 3.07
N ASN A 104 -8.80 -24.17 3.15
CA ASN A 104 -7.94 -23.02 3.02
C ASN A 104 -7.28 -23.01 1.63
N VAL A 105 -7.45 -21.93 0.88
CA VAL A 105 -6.88 -21.73 -0.47
C VAL A 105 -5.79 -20.68 -0.40
N TYR A 106 -4.65 -20.98 -1.00
CA TYR A 106 -3.46 -20.14 -1.06
C TYR A 106 -2.98 -20.03 -2.51
N ALA A 107 -2.50 -18.85 -2.92
CA ALA A 107 -1.70 -18.72 -4.14
C ALA A 107 -0.22 -18.85 -3.81
N GLN A 108 0.56 -19.31 -4.78
CA GLN A 108 2.02 -19.31 -4.68
C GLN A 108 2.61 -17.90 -4.62
N SER A 109 2.09 -16.97 -5.41
CA SER A 109 2.53 -15.57 -5.43
C SER A 109 1.34 -14.60 -5.47
N ALA A 110 1.63 -13.29 -5.53
CA ALA A 110 0.66 -12.24 -5.82
C ALA A 110 0.81 -11.77 -7.28
N GLY A 111 -0.29 -11.37 -7.92
CA GLY A 111 -0.28 -10.78 -9.26
C GLY A 111 -1.10 -11.56 -10.29
N GLU A 112 -0.91 -11.26 -11.57
CA GLU A 112 -1.76 -11.80 -12.65
C GLU A 112 -1.54 -13.29 -12.93
N ASN A 113 -0.38 -13.84 -12.54
CA ASN A 113 -0.01 -15.24 -12.80
C ASN A 113 -0.48 -16.20 -11.70
N MET A 114 -1.21 -15.73 -10.69
CA MET A 114 -1.72 -16.57 -9.60
C MET A 114 -2.41 -17.82 -10.16
N GLY A 115 -2.13 -18.97 -9.55
CA GLY A 115 -2.85 -20.20 -9.87
C GLY A 115 -4.36 -20.08 -9.64
N ALA A 116 -5.12 -20.92 -10.35
CA ALA A 116 -6.57 -20.78 -10.45
C ALA A 116 -7.36 -22.02 -10.03
N ILE A 117 -8.58 -21.80 -9.54
CA ILE A 117 -9.63 -22.81 -9.37
C ILE A 117 -10.81 -22.42 -10.25
N VAL A 118 -11.30 -23.37 -11.02
CA VAL A 118 -12.61 -23.30 -11.68
C VAL A 118 -13.45 -24.44 -11.12
N ALA A 119 -14.37 -24.11 -10.21
CA ALA A 119 -15.26 -25.05 -9.58
C ALA A 119 -16.68 -24.87 -10.12
N THR A 120 -17.16 -25.86 -10.86
CA THR A 120 -18.57 -25.93 -11.27
C THR A 120 -19.31 -26.88 -10.36
N ALA A 121 -20.61 -27.08 -10.55
CA ALA A 121 -21.37 -28.04 -9.74
C ALA A 121 -22.41 -28.77 -10.56
N ASP A 122 -22.73 -30.00 -10.16
CA ASP A 122 -23.88 -30.75 -10.61
C ASP A 122 -24.80 -31.09 -9.43
N GLY A 123 -26.00 -31.61 -9.74
CA GLY A 123 -26.90 -32.15 -8.73
C GLY A 123 -27.18 -31.19 -7.57
N GLY A 124 -27.43 -29.90 -7.84
CA GLY A 124 -27.82 -28.95 -6.81
C GLY A 124 -26.74 -28.58 -5.79
N ALA A 125 -25.48 -28.95 -6.00
CA ALA A 125 -24.37 -28.61 -5.11
C ALA A 125 -23.84 -27.18 -5.31
N ALA A 126 -23.14 -26.66 -4.29
CA ALA A 126 -22.35 -25.44 -4.42
C ALA A 126 -21.07 -25.70 -5.23
N GLY A 127 -20.55 -24.68 -5.91
CA GLY A 127 -19.26 -24.79 -6.61
C GLY A 127 -18.13 -25.10 -5.63
N ILE A 128 -18.05 -24.34 -4.55
CA ILE A 128 -17.19 -24.61 -3.39
C ILE A 128 -18.04 -24.50 -2.12
N GLY A 129 -18.25 -25.61 -1.42
CA GLY A 129 -19.06 -25.65 -0.20
C GLY A 129 -20.03 -26.83 -0.17
N GLY A 130 -21.26 -26.62 0.26
CA GLY A 130 -22.21 -27.68 0.58
C GLY A 130 -22.69 -28.55 -0.61
N ASN A 131 -23.22 -29.71 -0.28
CA ASN A 131 -23.84 -30.70 -1.13
C ASN A 131 -25.20 -31.13 -0.55
N TYR A 132 -26.25 -30.37 -0.83
CA TYR A 132 -27.54 -30.47 -0.13
C TYR A 132 -27.44 -30.26 1.39
N ASP A 133 -26.43 -29.51 1.83
CA ASP A 133 -26.17 -29.18 3.21
C ASP A 133 -25.54 -27.79 3.36
N ALA A 134 -25.36 -27.38 4.62
CA ALA A 134 -24.75 -26.09 4.93
C ALA A 134 -23.25 -26.11 4.58
N GLY A 135 -22.75 -24.99 4.07
CA GLY A 135 -21.32 -24.80 3.84
C GLY A 135 -20.52 -24.90 5.14
N GLY A 136 -19.31 -25.44 5.03
CA GLY A 136 -18.28 -25.38 6.07
C GLY A 136 -17.56 -24.02 6.06
N THR A 137 -16.32 -24.01 6.53
CA THR A 137 -15.48 -22.81 6.51
C THR A 137 -14.65 -22.79 5.23
N ILE A 138 -14.76 -21.72 4.45
CA ILE A 138 -13.94 -21.49 3.25
C ILE A 138 -13.07 -20.27 3.48
N THR A 139 -11.76 -20.43 3.43
CA THR A 139 -10.79 -19.35 3.59
C THR A 139 -9.98 -19.19 2.32
N ILE A 140 -9.99 -18.00 1.72
CA ILE A 140 -9.25 -17.68 0.51
C ILE A 140 -8.18 -16.63 0.84
N ASN A 141 -6.92 -17.06 0.91
CA ASN A 141 -5.77 -16.18 1.12
C ASN A 141 -5.27 -15.55 -0.19
N GLY A 142 -5.46 -16.24 -1.31
CA GLY A 142 -5.06 -15.77 -2.64
C GLY A 142 -5.54 -16.72 -3.74
N GLY A 143 -5.19 -16.40 -4.98
CA GLY A 143 -5.53 -17.20 -6.15
C GLY A 143 -6.62 -16.57 -7.01
N ILE A 144 -6.84 -17.15 -8.19
CA ILE A 144 -7.99 -16.82 -9.04
C ILE A 144 -9.06 -17.88 -8.81
N VAL A 145 -10.14 -17.54 -8.13
CA VAL A 145 -11.21 -18.48 -7.77
C VAL A 145 -12.46 -18.14 -8.56
N THR A 146 -12.87 -19.04 -9.46
CA THR A 146 -14.15 -18.96 -10.15
C THR A 146 -15.04 -20.12 -9.71
N ALA A 147 -16.18 -19.81 -9.09
CA ALA A 147 -17.11 -20.82 -8.59
C ALA A 147 -18.51 -20.64 -9.17
N PHE A 148 -19.15 -21.74 -9.55
CA PHE A 148 -20.51 -21.79 -10.07
C PHE A 148 -21.35 -22.77 -9.26
N GLY A 149 -22.40 -22.27 -8.62
CA GLY A 149 -23.42 -23.10 -7.98
C GLY A 149 -24.32 -23.77 -9.01
N SER A 150 -24.84 -24.95 -8.65
CA SER A 150 -25.92 -25.60 -9.39
C SER A 150 -27.28 -25.07 -8.92
N PHE A 151 -28.37 -25.58 -9.49
CA PHE A 151 -29.74 -25.20 -9.12
C PHE A 151 -29.94 -25.27 -7.59
N GLY A 152 -30.35 -24.15 -6.98
CA GLY A 152 -30.59 -24.01 -5.54
C GLY A 152 -29.33 -23.85 -4.67
N ALA A 153 -28.14 -23.64 -5.25
CA ALA A 153 -26.90 -23.59 -4.48
C ALA A 153 -26.03 -22.37 -4.78
N ALA A 154 -25.26 -21.99 -3.76
CA ALA A 154 -24.36 -20.87 -3.86
C ALA A 154 -23.15 -21.15 -4.77
N GLY A 155 -22.53 -20.09 -5.29
CA GLY A 155 -21.21 -20.22 -5.92
C GLY A 155 -20.19 -20.70 -4.89
N ILE A 156 -20.08 -19.96 -3.79
CA ILE A 156 -19.28 -20.32 -2.61
C ILE A 156 -20.19 -20.30 -1.38
N GLY A 157 -20.33 -21.43 -0.69
CA GLY A 157 -21.12 -21.54 0.54
C GLY A 157 -22.08 -22.73 0.55
N GLY A 158 -23.38 -22.48 0.81
CA GLY A 158 -24.37 -23.52 1.08
C GLY A 158 -25.10 -24.06 -0.16
N SER A 159 -25.73 -25.22 0.00
CA SER A 159 -26.62 -25.84 -1.00
C SER A 159 -27.93 -26.24 -0.32
N TYR A 160 -29.05 -25.63 -0.71
CA TYR A 160 -30.35 -25.76 0.00
C TYR A 160 -30.30 -25.53 1.52
N ALA A 161 -29.30 -24.78 1.98
CA ALA A 161 -28.95 -24.61 3.39
C ALA A 161 -28.04 -23.39 3.56
N ALA A 162 -27.69 -23.10 4.83
CA ALA A 162 -26.91 -21.92 5.20
C ALA A 162 -25.49 -21.90 4.61
N GLY A 163 -24.95 -20.69 4.41
CA GLY A 163 -23.69 -20.48 3.70
C GLY A 163 -22.41 -20.95 4.38
N GLY A 164 -22.41 -21.12 5.70
CA GLY A 164 -21.19 -21.36 6.47
C GLY A 164 -20.39 -20.08 6.73
N ASP A 165 -19.10 -20.24 7.00
CA ASP A 165 -18.18 -19.11 7.21
C ASP A 165 -17.29 -18.94 5.98
N VAL A 166 -17.28 -17.76 5.36
CA VAL A 166 -16.43 -17.45 4.21
C VAL A 166 -15.50 -16.30 4.56
N ASN A 167 -14.19 -16.54 4.53
CA ASN A 167 -13.16 -15.56 4.85
C ASN A 167 -12.29 -15.30 3.60
N ILE A 168 -12.20 -14.05 3.15
CA ILE A 168 -11.43 -13.67 1.97
C ILE A 168 -10.38 -12.64 2.38
N TYR A 169 -9.11 -13.02 2.32
CA TYR A 169 -7.98 -12.15 2.64
C TYR A 169 -7.30 -11.55 1.41
N GLY A 170 -7.41 -12.22 0.25
CA GLY A 170 -6.80 -11.79 -1.00
C GLY A 170 -7.27 -12.61 -2.20
N GLY A 171 -6.69 -12.33 -3.37
CA GLY A 171 -7.01 -13.01 -4.63
C GLY A 171 -8.03 -12.29 -5.52
N VAL A 172 -8.40 -12.95 -6.62
CA VAL A 172 -9.47 -12.53 -7.53
C VAL A 172 -10.58 -13.58 -7.50
N ILE A 173 -11.73 -13.22 -6.93
CA ILE A 173 -12.83 -14.14 -6.69
C ILE A 173 -14.01 -13.75 -7.59
N THR A 174 -14.53 -14.72 -8.33
CA THR A 174 -15.80 -14.63 -9.04
C THR A 174 -16.71 -15.78 -8.59
N ALA A 175 -17.76 -15.47 -7.86
CA ALA A 175 -18.70 -16.46 -7.34
C ALA A 175 -20.08 -16.23 -7.95
N ASN A 176 -20.61 -17.23 -8.65
CA ASN A 176 -21.89 -17.18 -9.32
C ASN A 176 -22.82 -18.22 -8.69
N GLY A 177 -23.90 -17.77 -8.08
CA GLY A 177 -24.96 -18.65 -7.61
C GLY A 177 -25.65 -19.35 -8.77
N GLY A 178 -26.10 -20.58 -8.56
CA GLY A 178 -27.09 -21.17 -9.44
C GLY A 178 -28.47 -20.56 -9.18
N GLU A 179 -29.48 -20.93 -9.95
CA GLU A 179 -30.88 -20.48 -9.74
C GLU A 179 -31.26 -20.56 -8.25
N SER A 180 -31.76 -19.48 -7.66
CA SER A 180 -32.09 -19.41 -6.21
C SER A 180 -30.93 -19.49 -5.20
N GLY A 181 -29.67 -19.61 -5.63
CA GLY A 181 -28.50 -19.60 -4.74
C GLY A 181 -27.73 -18.28 -4.76
N ALA A 182 -27.13 -17.89 -3.63
CA ALA A 182 -26.34 -16.68 -3.55
C ALA A 182 -25.01 -16.80 -4.34
N GLY A 183 -24.41 -15.67 -4.72
CA GLY A 183 -23.02 -15.69 -5.21
C GLY A 183 -22.09 -16.25 -4.14
N ILE A 184 -22.05 -15.59 -2.99
CA ILE A 184 -21.36 -16.02 -1.77
C ILE A 184 -22.38 -16.07 -0.63
N GLY A 185 -22.55 -17.23 0.00
CA GLY A 185 -23.43 -17.40 1.14
C GLY A 185 -24.38 -18.57 0.99
N GLY A 186 -25.68 -18.36 1.21
CA GLY A 186 -26.69 -19.42 1.33
C GLY A 186 -27.14 -20.01 -0.01
N GLY A 187 -27.52 -21.29 0.02
CA GLY A 187 -28.32 -21.91 -1.03
C GLY A 187 -29.80 -21.53 -0.90
N ASP A 188 -30.67 -22.11 -1.73
CA ASP A 188 -32.12 -21.94 -1.65
C ASP A 188 -32.64 -22.19 -0.23
N SER A 189 -33.45 -21.27 0.28
CA SER A 189 -33.99 -21.22 1.65
C SER A 189 -32.91 -21.17 2.75
N GLY A 190 -31.66 -20.95 2.37
CA GLY A 190 -30.50 -20.89 3.22
C GLY A 190 -30.07 -19.45 3.54
N ASN A 191 -29.80 -19.21 4.82
CA ASN A 191 -29.28 -17.92 5.29
C ASN A 191 -27.81 -17.75 4.87
N GLY A 192 -27.37 -16.50 4.71
CA GLY A 192 -26.05 -16.17 4.16
C GLY A 192 -24.82 -16.63 4.94
N GLY A 193 -24.98 -17.03 6.20
CA GLY A 193 -23.85 -17.40 7.06
C GLY A 193 -23.05 -16.16 7.50
N ASN A 194 -21.75 -16.33 7.77
CA ASN A 194 -20.85 -15.20 8.05
C ASN A 194 -19.87 -15.03 6.88
N VAL A 195 -19.81 -13.83 6.31
CA VAL A 195 -18.88 -13.49 5.23
C VAL A 195 -17.96 -12.38 5.70
N ASN A 196 -16.65 -12.64 5.76
CA ASN A 196 -15.62 -11.69 6.16
C ASN A 196 -14.67 -11.42 4.99
N ILE A 197 -14.59 -10.19 4.52
CA ILE A 197 -13.74 -9.79 3.40
C ILE A 197 -12.71 -8.78 3.90
N HIS A 198 -11.46 -9.22 4.02
CA HIS A 198 -10.32 -8.38 4.42
C HIS A 198 -9.59 -7.75 3.23
N GLY A 199 -9.67 -8.37 2.05
CA GLY A 199 -8.99 -7.88 0.85
C GLY A 199 -9.39 -8.63 -0.43
N GLY A 200 -8.64 -8.40 -1.50
CA GLY A 200 -8.88 -8.99 -2.82
C GLY A 200 -9.88 -8.24 -3.69
N THR A 201 -10.08 -8.77 -4.89
CA THR A 201 -11.13 -8.32 -5.84
C THR A 201 -12.22 -9.37 -5.87
N VAL A 202 -13.41 -9.04 -5.36
CA VAL A 202 -14.52 -9.98 -5.20
C VAL A 202 -15.68 -9.55 -6.08
N THR A 203 -16.10 -10.43 -6.99
CA THR A 203 -17.35 -10.31 -7.74
C THR A 203 -18.28 -11.44 -7.34
N ALA A 204 -19.43 -11.10 -6.78
CA ALA A 204 -20.43 -12.07 -6.33
C ALA A 204 -21.76 -11.80 -7.04
N ASN A 205 -22.25 -12.79 -7.78
CA ASN A 205 -23.48 -12.69 -8.57
C ASN A 205 -24.49 -13.71 -8.04
N GLY A 206 -25.61 -13.22 -7.52
CA GLY A 206 -26.73 -14.06 -7.12
C GLY A 206 -27.41 -14.70 -8.32
N GLY A 207 -27.87 -15.93 -8.16
CA GLY A 207 -28.84 -16.52 -9.10
C GLY A 207 -30.21 -15.89 -8.94
N GLU A 208 -31.18 -16.32 -9.76
CA GLU A 208 -32.57 -15.82 -9.72
C GLU A 208 -33.06 -15.72 -8.27
N ASP A 209 -33.50 -14.53 -7.87
CA ASP A 209 -34.08 -14.21 -6.55
C ASP A 209 -33.16 -14.28 -5.32
N ALA A 210 -31.88 -14.60 -5.52
CA ALA A 210 -30.88 -14.68 -4.48
C ALA A 210 -29.99 -13.45 -4.43
N SER A 211 -29.34 -13.24 -3.29
CA SER A 211 -28.40 -12.13 -3.12
C SER A 211 -27.06 -12.35 -3.81
N GLY A 212 -26.32 -11.27 -4.09
CA GLY A 212 -24.93 -11.38 -4.50
C GLY A 212 -24.08 -11.96 -3.37
N ILE A 213 -24.09 -11.30 -2.21
CA ILE A 213 -23.48 -11.76 -0.96
C ILE A 213 -24.56 -11.82 0.12
N GLY A 214 -24.81 -13.01 0.67
CA GLY A 214 -25.80 -13.21 1.72
C GLY A 214 -26.72 -14.41 1.46
N GLY A 215 -28.03 -14.22 1.64
CA GLY A 215 -29.02 -15.30 1.57
C GLY A 215 -29.35 -15.77 0.15
N GLY A 216 -29.70 -17.05 0.01
CA GLY A 216 -30.35 -17.56 -1.20
C GLY A 216 -31.82 -17.13 -1.29
N TYR A 217 -32.57 -17.62 -2.28
CA TYR A 217 -34.02 -17.40 -2.35
C TYR A 217 -34.65 -17.78 -1.01
N SER A 218 -35.52 -16.92 -0.49
CA SER A 218 -36.15 -17.13 0.81
C SER A 218 -35.21 -17.23 2.03
N GLY A 219 -33.94 -16.82 1.90
CA GLY A 219 -32.95 -16.82 2.98
C GLY A 219 -32.58 -15.41 3.48
N ASP A 220 -32.33 -15.28 4.78
CA ASP A 220 -31.84 -14.03 5.38
C ASP A 220 -30.37 -13.76 5.02
N GLY A 221 -29.98 -12.49 4.99
CA GLY A 221 -28.65 -12.06 4.54
C GLY A 221 -27.46 -12.50 5.38
N GLY A 222 -27.68 -13.01 6.60
CA GLY A 222 -26.59 -13.41 7.50
C GLY A 222 -25.81 -12.22 8.05
N ASN A 223 -24.51 -12.40 8.28
CA ASN A 223 -23.61 -11.36 8.76
C ASN A 223 -22.49 -11.13 7.73
N VAL A 224 -22.33 -9.90 7.25
CA VAL A 224 -21.33 -9.53 6.25
C VAL A 224 -20.41 -8.45 6.84
N ASN A 225 -19.12 -8.75 6.97
CA ASN A 225 -18.10 -7.82 7.45
C ASN A 225 -17.08 -7.56 6.35
N ILE A 226 -16.93 -6.30 5.95
CA ILE A 226 -16.00 -5.87 4.90
C ILE A 226 -14.96 -4.96 5.54
N TYR A 227 -13.73 -5.43 5.66
CA TYR A 227 -12.60 -4.67 6.19
C TYR A 227 -11.77 -3.99 5.09
N GLY A 228 -11.80 -4.52 3.86
CA GLY A 228 -11.03 -3.99 2.73
C GLY A 228 -11.33 -4.70 1.40
N GLY A 229 -10.63 -4.32 0.34
CA GLY A 229 -10.76 -4.91 -1.01
C GLY A 229 -11.65 -4.10 -1.97
N ILE A 230 -11.84 -4.65 -3.17
CA ILE A 230 -12.76 -4.15 -4.19
C ILE A 230 -13.88 -5.18 -4.36
N ILE A 231 -15.09 -4.81 -3.94
CA ILE A 231 -16.25 -5.71 -3.88
C ILE A 231 -17.30 -5.23 -4.86
N THR A 232 -17.76 -6.13 -5.72
CA THR A 232 -18.95 -5.96 -6.56
C THR A 232 -19.93 -7.08 -6.24
N ALA A 233 -21.06 -6.74 -5.64
CA ALA A 233 -22.10 -7.69 -5.28
C ALA A 233 -23.38 -7.36 -6.06
N ASN A 234 -23.80 -8.30 -6.91
CA ASN A 234 -24.97 -8.16 -7.77
C ASN A 234 -26.04 -9.16 -7.34
N GLY A 235 -27.19 -8.67 -6.91
CA GLY A 235 -28.35 -9.51 -6.66
C GLY A 235 -28.91 -10.09 -7.96
N GLY A 236 -29.57 -11.24 -7.86
CA GLY A 236 -30.41 -11.79 -8.92
C GLY A 236 -31.68 -10.98 -9.13
N GLU A 237 -32.67 -11.50 -9.87
CA GLU A 237 -33.85 -10.71 -10.25
C GLU A 237 -34.53 -10.01 -9.07
N TYR A 238 -34.81 -10.70 -7.95
CA TYR A 238 -35.44 -10.10 -6.78
C TYR A 238 -34.57 -10.09 -5.49
N GLY A 239 -33.28 -10.38 -5.61
CA GLY A 239 -32.34 -10.44 -4.48
C GLY A 239 -31.57 -9.15 -4.25
N ALA A 240 -31.13 -8.91 -3.01
CA ALA A 240 -30.28 -7.76 -2.69
C ALA A 240 -28.86 -7.91 -3.28
N GLY A 241 -28.15 -6.81 -3.48
CA GLY A 241 -26.71 -6.88 -3.80
C GLY A 241 -25.95 -7.55 -2.65
N ILE A 242 -26.07 -6.97 -1.46
CA ILE A 242 -25.58 -7.54 -0.19
C ILE A 242 -26.76 -7.64 0.77
N GLY A 243 -27.08 -8.84 1.23
CA GLY A 243 -28.13 -9.07 2.22
C GLY A 243 -29.07 -10.21 1.85
N GLY A 244 -30.38 -9.99 1.97
CA GLY A 244 -31.39 -11.05 1.86
C GLY A 244 -31.73 -11.44 0.42
N GLY A 245 -32.14 -12.70 0.24
CA GLY A 245 -32.87 -13.09 -0.96
C GLY A 245 -34.32 -12.58 -0.93
N GLN A 246 -35.08 -12.90 -1.97
CA GLN A 246 -36.49 -12.50 -2.06
C GLN A 246 -37.28 -12.89 -0.80
N ASN A 247 -38.17 -12.00 -0.37
CA ASN A 247 -39.03 -12.10 0.81
C ASN A 247 -38.33 -12.04 2.17
N ASN A 248 -36.99 -11.94 2.23
CA ASN A 248 -36.25 -12.11 3.49
C ASN A 248 -35.33 -10.95 3.83
N THR A 249 -34.90 -10.94 5.09
CA THR A 249 -34.30 -9.76 5.70
C THR A 249 -32.84 -9.58 5.32
N GLY A 250 -32.38 -8.33 5.31
CA GLY A 250 -31.02 -7.98 4.89
C GLY A 250 -29.87 -8.47 5.77
N GLY A 251 -30.14 -8.98 6.97
CA GLY A 251 -29.09 -9.40 7.90
C GLY A 251 -28.34 -8.21 8.52
N ASN A 252 -27.09 -8.43 8.93
CA ASN A 252 -26.20 -7.42 9.47
C ASN A 252 -25.03 -7.19 8.49
N VAL A 253 -24.77 -5.93 8.15
CA VAL A 253 -23.70 -5.54 7.23
C VAL A 253 -22.81 -4.49 7.89
N ASN A 254 -21.55 -4.82 8.15
CA ASN A 254 -20.55 -3.92 8.72
C ASN A 254 -19.46 -3.65 7.67
N ILE A 255 -19.24 -2.37 7.35
CA ILE A 255 -18.24 -1.95 6.37
C ILE A 255 -17.22 -1.06 7.08
N TYR A 256 -16.02 -1.59 7.29
CA TYR A 256 -14.90 -0.90 7.92
C TYR A 256 -13.93 -0.28 6.89
N GLY A 257 -13.96 -0.72 5.64
CA GLY A 257 -13.06 -0.23 4.59
C GLY A 257 -13.36 -0.82 3.20
N GLY A 258 -12.51 -0.47 2.23
CA GLY A 258 -12.61 -0.94 0.84
C GLY A 258 -13.51 -0.12 -0.07
N THR A 259 -13.67 -0.60 -1.31
CA THR A 259 -14.63 -0.06 -2.29
C THR A 259 -15.72 -1.10 -2.51
N VAL A 260 -16.94 -0.78 -2.09
CA VAL A 260 -18.10 -1.68 -2.14
C VAL A 260 -19.11 -1.16 -3.15
N THR A 261 -19.38 -1.94 -4.18
CA THR A 261 -20.48 -1.70 -5.12
C THR A 261 -21.53 -2.79 -4.92
N ALA A 262 -22.72 -2.41 -4.47
CA ALA A 262 -23.82 -3.32 -4.18
C ALA A 262 -25.04 -2.96 -5.04
N ASN A 263 -25.37 -3.84 -5.98
CA ASN A 263 -26.46 -3.64 -6.93
C ASN A 263 -27.58 -4.63 -6.62
N GLY A 264 -28.72 -4.11 -6.18
CA GLY A 264 -29.93 -4.88 -5.99
C GLY A 264 -30.58 -5.25 -7.31
N GLY A 265 -31.25 -6.39 -7.31
CA GLY A 265 -32.17 -6.80 -8.37
C GLY A 265 -33.35 -5.86 -8.54
N LYS A 266 -34.23 -6.19 -9.49
CA LYS A 266 -35.57 -5.60 -9.62
C LYS A 266 -36.26 -5.64 -8.26
N ALA A 267 -36.80 -4.49 -7.84
CA ALA A 267 -37.52 -4.38 -6.58
C ALA A 267 -36.74 -4.76 -5.29
N ALA A 268 -35.41 -4.90 -5.35
CA ALA A 268 -34.55 -5.21 -4.22
C ALA A 268 -33.60 -4.06 -3.87
N SER A 269 -33.11 -4.06 -2.63
CA SER A 269 -32.13 -3.08 -2.17
C SER A 269 -30.72 -3.38 -2.66
N GLY A 270 -29.87 -2.35 -2.75
CA GLY A 270 -28.44 -2.54 -2.96
C GLY A 270 -27.82 -3.27 -1.76
N ILE A 271 -28.03 -2.73 -0.56
CA ILE A 271 -27.66 -3.36 0.71
C ILE A 271 -28.89 -3.48 1.62
N GLY A 272 -29.27 -4.69 1.99
CA GLY A 272 -30.44 -4.93 2.84
C GLY A 272 -31.35 -6.03 2.31
N GLY A 273 -32.66 -5.82 2.32
CA GLY A 273 -33.66 -6.84 1.95
C GLY A 273 -33.82 -7.04 0.44
N GLY A 274 -34.17 -8.26 0.04
CA GLY A 274 -34.73 -8.57 -1.28
C GLY A 274 -36.15 -8.01 -1.42
N GLU A 275 -36.82 -8.24 -2.56
CA GLU A 275 -38.22 -7.83 -2.76
C GLU A 275 -39.10 -8.33 -1.60
N ILE A 276 -39.95 -7.46 -1.03
CA ILE A 276 -40.80 -7.66 0.17
C ILE A 276 -40.00 -7.89 1.47
N GLY A 277 -38.70 -8.10 1.38
CA GLY A 277 -37.77 -8.27 2.49
C GLY A 277 -37.57 -6.98 3.29
N ASN A 278 -37.52 -7.13 4.61
CA ASN A 278 -37.13 -6.03 5.49
C ASN A 278 -35.64 -5.71 5.31
N GLY A 279 -35.28 -4.45 5.52
CA GLY A 279 -33.88 -4.08 5.63
C GLY A 279 -33.23 -4.68 6.87
N GLY A 280 -31.90 -4.66 6.85
CA GLY A 280 -31.04 -5.14 7.92
C GLY A 280 -30.43 -4.00 8.73
N ASP A 281 -29.53 -4.35 9.64
CA ASP A 281 -28.66 -3.36 10.29
C ASP A 281 -27.42 -3.15 9.41
N VAL A 282 -27.17 -1.90 9.01
CA VAL A 282 -26.03 -1.53 8.17
C VAL A 282 -25.19 -0.50 8.89
N ASN A 283 -23.94 -0.85 9.18
CA ASN A 283 -22.99 0.02 9.84
C ASN A 283 -21.81 0.32 8.92
N VAL A 284 -21.58 1.58 8.60
CA VAL A 284 -20.45 2.04 7.78
C VAL A 284 -19.50 2.83 8.66
N TYR A 285 -18.35 2.23 8.93
CA TYR A 285 -17.23 2.80 9.66
C TYR A 285 -16.09 3.25 8.73
N GLY A 286 -16.06 2.77 7.48
CA GLY A 286 -15.05 3.16 6.49
C GLY A 286 -15.30 2.73 5.05
N GLY A 287 -14.47 3.24 4.15
CA GLY A 287 -14.48 2.92 2.72
C GLY A 287 -15.39 3.79 1.84
N TYR A 288 -15.54 3.36 0.58
CA TYR A 288 -16.47 3.93 -0.40
C TYR A 288 -17.58 2.93 -0.68
N VAL A 289 -18.83 3.31 -0.43
CA VAL A 289 -19.99 2.43 -0.64
C VAL A 289 -20.89 3.02 -1.71
N TYR A 290 -21.13 2.26 -2.78
CA TYR A 290 -22.05 2.55 -3.86
C TYR A 290 -23.19 1.53 -3.81
N ALA A 291 -24.35 1.94 -3.33
CA ALA A 291 -25.54 1.09 -3.26
C ALA A 291 -26.59 1.54 -4.29
N THR A 292 -27.02 0.60 -5.13
CA THR A 292 -28.04 0.81 -6.16
C THR A 292 -29.20 -0.13 -5.92
N ALA A 293 -30.42 0.39 -5.84
CA ALA A 293 -31.63 -0.42 -5.69
C ALA A 293 -32.45 -0.52 -6.98
N GLY A 294 -33.22 -1.60 -7.09
CA GLY A 294 -34.22 -1.78 -8.12
C GLY A 294 -35.48 -0.95 -7.90
N GLU A 295 -36.42 -1.07 -8.85
CA GLU A 295 -37.65 -0.29 -8.87
C GLU A 295 -38.51 -0.45 -7.59
N GLY A 296 -38.81 0.66 -6.92
CA GLY A 296 -39.65 0.67 -5.72
C GLY A 296 -38.94 0.30 -4.41
N ALA A 297 -37.68 -0.14 -4.50
CA ALA A 297 -36.83 -0.41 -3.34
C ALA A 297 -35.95 0.78 -2.96
N VAL A 298 -35.19 0.57 -1.90
CA VAL A 298 -34.29 1.53 -1.27
C VAL A 298 -32.86 1.07 -1.45
N ALA A 299 -31.93 1.98 -1.78
CA ALA A 299 -30.51 1.70 -1.95
C ALA A 299 -29.91 0.94 -0.76
N ILE A 300 -30.09 1.44 0.46
CA ILE A 300 -29.78 0.72 1.70
C ILE A 300 -31.03 0.62 2.57
N GLY A 301 -31.52 -0.59 2.79
CA GLY A 301 -32.70 -0.85 3.62
C GLY A 301 -33.61 -1.93 3.04
N ALA A 302 -34.91 -1.68 3.02
CA ALA A 302 -35.90 -2.67 2.58
C ALA A 302 -36.02 -2.75 1.05
N GLY A 303 -36.41 -3.93 0.56
CA GLY A 303 -36.91 -4.08 -0.81
C GLY A 303 -38.33 -3.51 -0.97
N SER A 304 -38.79 -3.47 -2.22
CA SER A 304 -40.14 -3.01 -2.56
C SER A 304 -41.19 -3.87 -1.86
N GLY A 305 -42.22 -3.25 -1.29
CA GLY A 305 -43.29 -3.98 -0.58
C GLY A 305 -43.08 -4.12 0.93
N SER A 306 -41.89 -3.77 1.46
CA SER A 306 -41.68 -3.60 2.91
C SER A 306 -41.41 -2.14 3.28
N ASN A 307 -41.87 -1.76 4.48
CA ASN A 307 -41.62 -0.45 5.08
C ASN A 307 -40.65 -0.54 6.28
N ALA A 308 -40.13 -1.74 6.59
CA ALA A 308 -39.20 -1.93 7.69
C ALA A 308 -37.77 -1.89 7.13
N HIS A 309 -37.17 -0.71 7.08
CA HIS A 309 -35.87 -0.49 6.43
C HIS A 309 -34.64 -0.90 7.26
N GLY A 310 -34.83 -1.39 8.49
CA GLY A 310 -33.73 -1.68 9.40
C GLY A 310 -33.04 -0.40 9.90
N THR A 311 -31.74 -0.49 10.18
CA THR A 311 -30.93 0.65 10.65
C THR A 311 -29.78 0.95 9.69
N LEU A 312 -29.45 2.23 9.55
CA LEU A 312 -28.25 2.69 8.88
C LEU A 312 -27.47 3.57 9.86
N THR A 313 -26.33 3.07 10.31
CA THR A 313 -25.37 3.83 11.12
C THR A 313 -24.18 4.17 10.24
N VAL A 314 -23.84 5.44 10.17
CA VAL A 314 -22.67 5.91 9.44
C VAL A 314 -21.80 6.66 10.44
N ALA A 315 -20.53 6.25 10.57
CA ALA A 315 -19.59 6.85 11.52
C ALA A 315 -19.41 8.35 11.26
N GLU A 316 -18.97 9.08 12.28
CA GLU A 316 -18.61 10.50 12.12
C GLU A 316 -17.49 10.64 11.09
N GLY A 317 -17.55 11.69 10.27
CA GLY A 317 -16.61 11.85 9.15
C GLY A 317 -16.92 10.96 7.95
N TYR A 318 -18.19 10.63 7.69
CA TYR A 318 -18.67 10.04 6.43
C TYR A 318 -19.91 10.81 5.93
N VAL A 319 -19.91 11.18 4.65
CA VAL A 319 -21.01 11.82 3.92
C VAL A 319 -21.84 10.77 3.20
N VAL A 320 -23.16 10.91 3.30
CA VAL A 320 -24.12 10.09 2.57
C VAL A 320 -24.80 10.95 1.51
N TYR A 321 -24.63 10.59 0.24
CA TYR A 321 -25.33 11.15 -0.90
C TYR A 321 -26.47 10.22 -1.29
N GLY A 322 -27.71 10.69 -1.20
CA GLY A 322 -28.89 9.95 -1.66
C GLY A 322 -29.46 10.55 -2.94
N GLY A 323 -29.76 9.72 -3.95
CA GLY A 323 -30.33 10.13 -5.23
C GLY A 323 -31.44 9.21 -5.72
N THR A 324 -32.31 9.73 -6.58
CA THR A 324 -33.35 8.93 -7.28
C THR A 324 -32.97 8.61 -8.72
N SER A 325 -31.82 9.09 -9.21
CA SER A 325 -31.28 8.87 -10.56
C SER A 325 -29.96 8.10 -10.49
N ALA A 326 -29.65 7.33 -11.54
CA ALA A 326 -28.37 6.64 -11.70
C ALA A 326 -27.15 7.58 -11.76
N ASP A 327 -27.40 8.88 -11.89
CA ASP A 327 -26.42 9.94 -11.71
C ASP A 327 -26.54 10.48 -10.27
N PRO A 328 -25.61 10.10 -9.37
CA PRO A 328 -25.70 10.32 -7.93
C PRO A 328 -25.29 11.73 -7.50
N THR A 329 -25.13 12.67 -8.45
CA THR A 329 -24.66 14.05 -8.19
C THR A 329 -25.71 14.96 -7.54
N THR A 330 -26.97 14.52 -7.40
CA THR A 330 -28.00 15.28 -6.69
C THR A 330 -27.94 15.01 -5.18
N VAL A 331 -27.31 15.93 -4.45
CA VAL A 331 -27.22 15.92 -2.99
C VAL A 331 -28.62 16.06 -2.37
N ILE A 332 -29.09 15.05 -1.63
CA ILE A 332 -30.17 15.21 -0.66
C ILE A 332 -29.52 15.36 0.72
N GLU A 333 -29.51 16.58 1.25
CA GLU A 333 -29.03 16.85 2.60
C GLU A 333 -29.89 16.19 3.68
N LYS A 334 -29.31 16.06 4.87
CA LYS A 334 -29.80 15.36 6.05
C LYS A 334 -31.26 15.58 6.39
N SER A 335 -32.11 14.71 5.84
CA SER A 335 -33.46 14.44 6.30
C SER A 335 -33.39 13.26 7.27
N ASN A 336 -33.87 13.45 8.51
CA ASN A 336 -33.84 12.46 9.60
C ASN A 336 -34.67 11.17 9.34
N ASN A 337 -35.00 10.82 8.08
CA ASN A 337 -35.62 9.55 7.72
C ASN A 337 -35.66 9.22 6.20
N ASP A 338 -35.27 10.12 5.29
CA ASP A 338 -35.44 9.89 3.83
C ASP A 338 -34.23 9.23 3.13
N TYR A 339 -33.13 8.97 3.84
CA TYR A 339 -31.96 8.29 3.28
C TYR A 339 -32.29 6.86 2.82
N ALA A 340 -33.06 6.15 3.65
CA ALA A 340 -33.63 4.85 3.35
C ALA A 340 -34.81 4.92 2.37
N ARG A 341 -34.89 5.94 1.51
CA ARG A 341 -35.84 6.00 0.38
C ARG A 341 -35.20 6.39 -0.94
N SER A 342 -33.88 6.62 -0.94
CA SER A 342 -33.13 6.91 -2.15
C SER A 342 -32.94 5.63 -2.96
N ARG A 343 -33.04 5.70 -4.30
CA ARG A 343 -32.75 4.56 -5.18
C ARG A 343 -31.25 4.32 -5.37
N TYR A 344 -30.46 5.36 -5.15
CA TYR A 344 -29.01 5.34 -5.22
C TYR A 344 -28.47 5.97 -3.96
N MET A 345 -27.43 5.39 -3.39
CA MET A 345 -26.76 5.94 -2.23
C MET A 345 -25.25 5.78 -2.36
N ILE A 346 -24.53 6.86 -2.11
CA ILE A 346 -23.07 6.85 -1.97
C ILE A 346 -22.73 7.23 -0.54
N VAL A 347 -21.95 6.38 0.13
CA VAL A 347 -21.28 6.75 1.38
C VAL A 347 -19.81 6.96 1.06
N THR A 348 -19.33 8.19 1.26
CA THR A 348 -17.91 8.53 1.11
C THR A 348 -17.43 9.24 2.36
N VAL A 349 -16.14 9.26 2.61
CA VAL A 349 -15.52 10.20 3.56
C VAL A 349 -15.80 11.64 3.06
N PRO A 350 -16.19 12.64 3.88
CA PRO A 350 -15.87 14.03 3.62
C PRO A 350 -14.35 14.17 3.70
N GLU A 351 -13.84 15.25 3.13
CA GLU A 351 -12.46 15.66 3.25
C GLU A 351 -11.89 15.36 4.66
N THR A 352 -10.83 14.56 4.68
CA THR A 352 -9.96 14.40 5.85
C THR A 352 -9.53 15.79 6.32
N GLU A 353 -9.47 16.01 7.64
CA GLU A 353 -8.89 17.25 8.17
C GLU A 353 -7.56 17.51 7.47
N PRO A 354 -7.37 18.69 6.87
CA PRO A 354 -6.22 18.92 6.02
C PRO A 354 -4.93 18.63 6.77
N VAL A 355 -4.08 17.79 6.20
CA VAL A 355 -2.78 17.49 6.80
C VAL A 355 -1.92 18.74 6.66
N SER A 356 -1.52 19.32 7.81
CA SER A 356 -0.60 20.45 7.82
C SER A 356 0.74 20.05 7.19
N TYR A 357 1.37 20.99 6.48
CA TYR A 357 2.68 20.79 5.90
C TYR A 357 3.44 22.10 5.76
N MET A 358 4.76 21.97 5.74
CA MET A 358 5.70 23.08 5.72
C MET A 358 6.26 23.29 4.30
N ALA A 359 6.08 24.47 3.72
CA ALA A 359 6.57 24.81 2.38
C ALA A 359 7.45 26.06 2.39
N TRP A 360 8.23 26.24 1.32
CA TRP A 360 9.09 27.42 1.15
C TRP A 360 8.25 28.66 0.83
N ASP A 361 8.36 29.69 1.67
CA ASP A 361 7.75 31.00 1.42
C ASP A 361 8.75 31.94 0.74
N GLU A 362 8.47 32.28 -0.51
CA GLU A 362 9.35 33.10 -1.33
C GLU A 362 9.49 34.55 -0.80
N GLY A 363 8.48 35.05 -0.07
CA GLY A 363 8.50 36.39 0.52
C GLY A 363 9.45 36.52 1.69
N SER A 364 9.42 35.55 2.62
CA SER A 364 10.31 35.56 3.79
C SER A 364 11.61 34.80 3.62
N LYS A 365 11.76 33.99 2.56
CA LYS A 365 12.91 33.09 2.35
C LYS A 365 13.10 32.11 3.51
N THR A 366 11.98 31.60 4.04
CA THR A 366 11.94 30.59 5.11
C THR A 366 10.88 29.55 4.84
N VAL A 367 11.01 28.38 5.47
CA VAL A 367 9.98 27.34 5.43
C VAL A 367 8.89 27.67 6.46
N LYS A 368 7.63 27.66 6.04
CA LYS A 368 6.46 28.01 6.87
C LYS A 368 5.32 27.02 6.66
N GLU A 369 4.46 26.92 7.67
CA GLU A 369 3.22 26.17 7.57
C GLU A 369 2.33 26.78 6.49
N VAL A 370 1.77 25.94 5.63
CA VAL A 370 0.80 26.35 4.62
C VAL A 370 -0.58 26.44 5.24
N GLU A 371 -1.15 27.64 5.23
CA GLU A 371 -2.50 27.88 5.73
C GLU A 371 -3.53 27.00 5.00
N GLY A 372 -4.28 26.21 5.76
CA GLY A 372 -5.31 25.31 5.24
C GLY A 372 -4.85 23.89 4.88
N GLY A 373 -3.56 23.57 4.98
CA GLY A 373 -3.04 22.20 4.82
C GLY A 373 -3.37 21.52 3.48
N CYS A 374 -3.34 20.18 3.48
CA CYS A 374 -3.66 19.32 2.33
C CYS A 374 -4.86 18.42 2.65
N ALA A 375 -6.00 18.67 2.00
CA ALA A 375 -7.26 17.95 2.25
C ALA A 375 -7.51 16.76 1.30
N ASP A 376 -6.90 16.77 0.11
CA ASP A 376 -7.06 15.73 -0.92
C ASP A 376 -5.72 15.02 -1.12
N TYR A 377 -5.63 13.80 -0.59
CA TYR A 377 -4.42 12.99 -0.65
C TYR A 377 -4.73 11.49 -0.62
N THR A 378 -3.73 10.70 -1.03
CA THR A 378 -3.71 9.25 -0.88
C THR A 378 -2.78 8.87 0.27
N VAL A 379 -3.27 8.10 1.24
CA VAL A 379 -2.41 7.55 2.31
C VAL A 379 -1.41 6.55 1.71
N VAL A 380 -0.15 6.69 2.08
CA VAL A 380 0.91 5.75 1.68
C VAL A 380 0.78 4.48 2.52
N THR A 381 0.52 3.37 1.84
CA THR A 381 0.46 2.02 2.42
C THR A 381 1.53 1.15 1.76
N THR A 382 1.70 -0.09 2.24
CA THR A 382 2.68 -1.04 1.68
C THR A 382 2.47 -1.33 0.19
N GLY A 383 1.22 -1.20 -0.31
CA GLY A 383 0.86 -1.38 -1.72
C GLY A 383 1.01 -0.14 -2.60
N THR A 384 1.36 1.03 -2.03
CA THR A 384 1.42 2.31 -2.76
C THR A 384 2.75 2.50 -3.50
N THR A 385 3.02 1.64 -4.50
CA THR A 385 4.32 1.57 -5.21
C THR A 385 4.38 2.42 -6.49
N THR A 386 3.26 2.92 -7.00
CA THR A 386 3.22 3.78 -8.20
C THR A 386 2.52 5.09 -7.89
N TRP A 387 3.25 6.19 -7.94
CA TRP A 387 2.77 7.53 -7.64
C TRP A 387 2.43 8.30 -8.92
N LYS A 388 1.27 8.96 -8.91
CA LYS A 388 0.64 9.53 -10.11
C LYS A 388 0.78 11.05 -10.17
N ASN A 389 0.89 11.55 -11.40
CA ASN A 389 1.05 12.98 -11.67
C ASN A 389 -0.09 13.80 -11.07
N GLY A 390 0.26 14.84 -10.32
CA GLY A 390 -0.67 15.77 -9.69
C GLY A 390 -1.28 15.29 -8.36
N VAL A 391 -0.92 14.09 -7.89
CA VAL A 391 -1.49 13.51 -6.66
C VAL A 391 -0.62 13.83 -5.44
N TRP A 392 -1.28 14.09 -4.32
CA TRP A 392 -0.65 14.21 -3.01
C TRP A 392 -0.67 12.87 -2.29
N TYR A 393 0.44 12.54 -1.64
CA TYR A 393 0.60 11.34 -0.82
C TYR A 393 0.95 11.76 0.60
N VAL A 394 0.38 11.07 1.59
CA VAL A 394 0.66 11.34 3.01
C VAL A 394 1.10 10.06 3.70
N VAL A 395 2.22 10.13 4.43
CA VAL A 395 2.69 9.07 5.32
C VAL A 395 2.17 9.38 6.71
N GLU A 396 0.97 8.89 7.03
CA GLU A 396 0.33 9.13 8.33
C GLU A 396 0.91 8.27 9.44
N GLU A 397 1.28 7.03 9.10
CA GLU A 397 1.91 6.07 9.99
C GLU A 397 3.18 5.50 9.33
N SER A 398 4.09 4.96 10.15
CA SER A 398 5.32 4.38 9.62
C SER A 398 5.03 3.18 8.73
N VAL A 399 5.60 3.17 7.52
CA VAL A 399 5.31 2.19 6.47
C VAL A 399 6.60 1.77 5.79
N THR A 400 6.69 0.48 5.43
CA THR A 400 7.79 -0.08 4.66
C THR A 400 7.26 -0.56 3.31
N ILE A 401 7.87 -0.08 2.23
CA ILE A 401 7.60 -0.52 0.86
C ILE A 401 8.86 -1.23 0.37
N SER A 402 8.73 -2.54 0.14
CA SER A 402 9.85 -3.42 -0.22
C SER A 402 10.24 -3.36 -1.70
N SER A 403 9.35 -2.85 -2.55
CA SER A 403 9.63 -2.67 -3.99
C SER A 403 9.90 -1.20 -4.34
N ARG A 404 10.56 -0.99 -5.48
CA ARG A 404 10.86 0.36 -5.98
C ARG A 404 9.59 1.20 -6.16
N ILE A 405 9.54 2.36 -5.50
CA ILE A 405 8.42 3.32 -5.66
C ILE A 405 8.63 4.11 -6.95
N THR A 406 7.66 4.12 -7.87
CA THR A 406 7.78 4.84 -9.15
C THR A 406 7.03 6.18 -9.13
N VAL A 407 7.72 7.29 -9.39
CA VAL A 407 7.11 8.63 -9.49
C VAL A 407 6.83 8.98 -10.96
N ASN A 408 5.56 9.23 -11.30
CA ASN A 408 5.14 9.66 -12.64
C ASN A 408 4.65 11.11 -12.63
N GLY A 409 5.28 11.97 -13.43
CA GLY A 409 5.01 13.41 -13.46
C GLY A 409 5.42 14.09 -12.16
N THR A 410 4.63 15.06 -11.71
CA THR A 410 4.87 15.82 -10.48
C THR A 410 4.07 15.23 -9.33
N VAL A 411 4.74 14.83 -8.25
CA VAL A 411 4.14 14.24 -7.06
C VAL A 411 4.50 15.04 -5.82
N ASN A 412 3.55 15.17 -4.89
CA ASN A 412 3.74 15.80 -3.59
C ASN A 412 3.63 14.74 -2.49
N LEU A 413 4.57 14.72 -1.55
CA LEU A 413 4.62 13.79 -0.42
C LEU A 413 4.68 14.59 0.88
N ILE A 414 3.77 14.33 1.81
CA ILE A 414 3.82 14.86 3.18
C ILE A 414 4.23 13.74 4.14
N LEU A 415 5.21 14.03 4.99
CA LEU A 415 5.66 13.17 6.08
C LEU A 415 5.05 13.68 7.38
N SER A 416 4.08 12.95 7.93
CA SER A 416 3.48 13.29 9.22
C SER A 416 4.47 13.12 10.36
N ASP A 417 4.29 13.90 11.43
CA ASP A 417 5.16 13.87 12.59
C ASP A 417 5.13 12.48 13.25
N GLY A 418 6.31 11.91 13.52
CA GLY A 418 6.50 10.58 14.09
C GLY A 418 6.42 9.43 13.07
N ALA A 419 6.03 9.70 11.83
CA ALA A 419 5.93 8.69 10.79
C ALA A 419 7.24 8.55 9.99
N THR A 420 7.56 7.32 9.58
CA THR A 420 8.73 7.02 8.72
C THR A 420 8.31 6.22 7.49
N LEU A 421 8.64 6.73 6.30
CA LEU A 421 8.58 5.95 5.06
C LEU A 421 9.91 5.23 4.84
N THR A 422 9.89 3.91 4.87
CA THR A 422 11.03 3.06 4.50
C THR A 422 10.83 2.55 3.07
N ALA A 423 11.70 2.95 2.14
CA ALA A 423 11.69 2.51 0.74
C ALA A 423 12.93 1.63 0.49
N GLU A 424 12.76 0.31 0.56
CA GLU A 424 13.89 -0.63 0.62
C GLU A 424 14.64 -0.75 -0.71
N GLU A 425 13.95 -0.54 -1.83
CA GLU A 425 14.57 -0.42 -3.17
C GLU A 425 14.65 1.03 -3.65
N GLY A 426 14.18 1.99 -2.85
CA GLY A 426 14.29 3.42 -3.10
C GLY A 426 13.10 4.01 -3.85
N ILE A 427 13.22 5.29 -4.19
CA ILE A 427 12.18 6.07 -4.86
C ILE A 427 12.68 6.49 -6.24
N GLU A 428 12.04 5.96 -7.29
CA GLU A 428 12.36 6.26 -8.67
C GLU A 428 11.76 7.59 -9.12
N VAL A 429 12.62 8.61 -9.21
CA VAL A 429 12.36 9.92 -9.79
C VAL A 429 13.24 10.07 -11.04
N SER A 430 12.78 9.48 -12.14
CA SER A 430 13.48 9.55 -13.44
C SER A 430 13.30 10.91 -14.13
N SER A 431 14.22 11.28 -15.02
CA SER A 431 14.21 12.55 -15.76
C SER A 431 12.85 12.87 -16.37
N GLY A 432 12.35 14.08 -16.09
CA GLY A 432 11.01 14.55 -16.50
C GLY A 432 9.94 14.39 -15.43
N ASN A 433 10.23 13.67 -14.34
CA ASN A 433 9.37 13.57 -13.16
C ASN A 433 9.88 14.48 -12.02
N THR A 434 9.00 14.80 -11.08
CA THR A 434 9.29 15.65 -9.93
C THR A 434 8.73 15.03 -8.67
N LEU A 435 9.54 14.99 -7.60
CA LEU A 435 9.10 14.66 -6.26
C LEU A 435 9.29 15.88 -5.35
N ASN A 436 8.20 16.36 -4.77
CA ASN A 436 8.21 17.36 -3.71
C ASN A 436 7.98 16.68 -2.36
N VAL A 437 8.92 16.83 -1.43
CA VAL A 437 8.87 16.25 -0.08
C VAL A 437 8.63 17.36 0.93
N TYR A 438 7.57 17.22 1.72
CA TYR A 438 7.15 18.13 2.77
C TYR A 438 7.16 17.40 4.11
N ALA A 439 7.48 18.11 5.18
CA ALA A 439 7.20 17.64 6.54
C ALA A 439 5.97 18.34 7.10
N GLN A 440 5.27 17.66 8.00
CA GLN A 440 4.15 18.25 8.73
C GLN A 440 4.59 19.39 9.65
N SER A 441 5.71 19.23 10.35
CA SER A 441 6.31 20.29 11.17
C SER A 441 7.82 20.42 10.98
N THR A 442 8.44 21.30 11.77
CA THR A 442 9.90 21.50 11.84
C THR A 442 10.48 21.06 13.20
N GLY A 443 9.66 20.42 14.04
CA GLY A 443 10.05 20.00 15.39
C GLY A 443 10.86 18.70 15.44
N GLU A 444 11.18 18.24 16.65
CA GLU A 444 11.96 17.00 16.88
C GLU A 444 11.28 15.73 16.33
N ASN A 445 9.95 15.74 16.25
CA ASN A 445 9.14 14.63 15.73
C ASN A 445 8.93 14.68 14.21
N MET A 446 9.65 15.55 13.50
CA MET A 446 9.49 15.70 12.05
C MET A 446 9.56 14.35 11.33
N GLY A 447 8.57 14.08 10.47
CA GLY A 447 8.46 12.82 9.73
C GLY A 447 9.69 12.52 8.86
N ALA A 448 9.89 11.24 8.54
CA ALA A 448 11.15 10.74 8.00
C ALA A 448 11.02 9.91 6.71
N ILE A 449 12.08 9.90 5.91
CA ILE A 449 12.30 8.96 4.80
C ILE A 449 13.60 8.20 5.07
N VAL A 450 13.54 6.88 4.96
CA VAL A 450 14.70 5.99 4.88
C VAL A 450 14.65 5.26 3.55
N ALA A 451 15.54 5.59 2.61
CA ALA A 451 15.53 4.96 1.28
C ALA A 451 16.88 4.30 0.97
N THR A 452 16.85 3.11 0.37
CA THR A 452 18.05 2.44 -0.14
C THR A 452 17.84 2.11 -1.60
N GLY A 453 18.71 2.56 -2.49
CA GLY A 453 18.56 2.28 -3.92
C GLY A 453 18.70 0.79 -4.20
N GLY A 454 17.83 0.26 -5.05
CA GLY A 454 17.96 -1.07 -5.63
C GLY A 454 19.23 -1.22 -6.48
N GLU A 455 19.38 -2.35 -7.18
CA GLU A 455 20.58 -2.65 -7.96
C GLU A 455 20.96 -1.48 -8.89
N ASN A 456 22.12 -0.87 -8.62
CA ASN A 456 22.69 0.24 -9.39
C ASN A 456 21.80 1.51 -9.50
N ALA A 457 20.77 1.62 -8.68
CA ALA A 457 19.81 2.71 -8.68
C ALA A 457 20.13 3.77 -7.62
N ALA A 458 19.64 4.98 -7.81
CA ALA A 458 19.69 6.00 -6.77
C ALA A 458 18.72 5.69 -5.63
N GLY A 459 19.06 6.10 -4.40
CA GLY A 459 18.15 6.00 -3.25
C GLY A 459 16.86 6.80 -3.47
N ILE A 460 17.00 8.07 -3.86
CA ILE A 460 15.92 8.88 -4.43
C ILE A 460 16.42 9.47 -5.75
N GLY A 461 15.82 9.07 -6.87
CA GLY A 461 16.33 9.44 -8.19
C GLY A 461 16.10 8.35 -9.21
N SER A 462 16.91 8.23 -10.26
CA SER A 462 16.64 7.24 -11.32
C SER A 462 17.02 5.80 -10.97
N GLY A 463 16.57 4.85 -11.80
CA GLY A 463 17.12 3.48 -11.87
C GLY A 463 18.43 3.40 -12.66
N TYR A 464 18.89 2.17 -12.92
CA TYR A 464 20.07 1.86 -13.73
C TYR A 464 20.08 2.64 -15.07
N ALA A 465 21.22 3.24 -15.43
CA ALA A 465 21.41 4.06 -16.64
C ALA A 465 20.52 5.32 -16.76
N GLY A 466 19.58 5.55 -15.84
CA GLY A 466 18.67 6.69 -15.91
C GLY A 466 19.30 7.98 -15.39
N ASN A 467 18.87 9.13 -15.91
CA ASN A 467 19.19 10.44 -15.30
C ASN A 467 18.16 10.78 -14.22
N GLY A 468 18.60 11.38 -13.13
CA GLY A 468 17.72 11.85 -12.06
C GLY A 468 16.74 12.92 -12.55
N GLY A 469 15.52 12.89 -12.01
CA GLY A 469 14.51 13.93 -12.16
C GLY A 469 14.66 15.05 -11.14
N ASP A 470 13.57 15.80 -10.94
CA ASP A 470 13.56 16.92 -10.01
C ASP A 470 13.19 16.46 -8.60
N VAL A 471 14.02 16.76 -7.60
CA VAL A 471 13.77 16.41 -6.20
C VAL A 471 13.80 17.68 -5.37
N ASN A 472 12.65 18.06 -4.83
CA ASN A 472 12.48 19.27 -4.02
C ASN A 472 12.17 18.87 -2.58
N ILE A 473 13.02 19.26 -1.63
CA ILE A 473 12.90 18.91 -0.23
C ILE A 473 12.58 20.17 0.58
N HIS A 474 11.36 20.26 1.09
CA HIS A 474 10.91 21.34 1.96
C HIS A 474 11.15 21.07 3.44
N GLY A 475 11.14 19.80 3.84
CA GLY A 475 11.36 19.36 5.22
C GLY A 475 11.50 17.85 5.30
N GLY A 476 11.63 17.35 6.53
CA GLY A 476 11.76 15.92 6.84
C GLY A 476 13.12 15.54 7.39
N VAL A 477 13.18 14.38 8.03
CA VAL A 477 14.44 13.68 8.32
C VAL A 477 14.69 12.65 7.22
N ILE A 478 15.63 12.92 6.32
CA ILE A 478 15.82 12.14 5.10
C ILE A 478 17.18 11.44 5.17
N THR A 479 17.16 10.12 5.25
CA THR A 479 18.36 9.27 5.21
C THR A 479 18.29 8.39 3.98
N VAL A 480 19.22 8.59 3.03
CA VAL A 480 19.17 7.92 1.75
C VAL A 480 20.53 7.35 1.37
N ASN A 481 20.52 6.09 0.92
CA ASN A 481 21.68 5.37 0.43
C ASN A 481 21.45 5.01 -1.03
N GLY A 482 22.43 5.26 -1.89
CA GLY A 482 22.41 4.73 -3.25
C GLY A 482 22.61 3.22 -3.25
N GLY A 483 22.12 2.56 -4.30
CA GLY A 483 22.53 1.20 -4.65
C GLY A 483 24.01 1.15 -5.04
N GLU A 484 24.52 -0.02 -5.41
CA GLU A 484 25.98 -0.26 -5.58
C GLU A 484 26.73 0.85 -6.36
N TYR A 485 26.16 1.34 -7.45
CA TYR A 485 26.71 2.43 -8.29
C TYR A 485 25.80 3.65 -8.44
N GLY A 486 24.71 3.73 -7.68
CA GLY A 486 23.76 4.84 -7.73
C GLY A 486 24.05 5.93 -6.69
N ALA A 487 23.62 7.16 -6.98
CA ALA A 487 23.72 8.26 -6.03
C ALA A 487 22.78 8.09 -4.83
N GLY A 488 23.06 8.77 -3.72
CA GLY A 488 22.09 8.87 -2.63
C GLY A 488 20.81 9.57 -3.11
N ILE A 489 20.99 10.79 -3.64
CA ILE A 489 19.95 11.55 -4.36
C ILE A 489 20.46 11.90 -5.76
N GLY A 490 19.77 11.45 -6.82
CA GLY A 490 20.07 11.87 -8.19
C GLY A 490 20.08 10.74 -9.22
N GLY A 491 21.23 10.47 -9.83
CA GLY A 491 21.35 9.50 -10.92
C GLY A 491 21.70 8.08 -10.47
N GLY A 492 21.21 7.07 -11.20
CA GLY A 492 21.71 5.69 -11.13
C GLY A 492 23.06 5.53 -11.83
N ASP A 493 23.54 4.30 -11.99
CA ASP A 493 24.77 3.98 -12.73
C ASP A 493 24.75 4.52 -14.16
N GLY A 494 25.86 5.05 -14.66
CA GLY A 494 26.00 5.77 -15.92
C GLY A 494 26.98 5.16 -16.91
N ASP A 495 27.35 3.88 -16.80
CA ASP A 495 28.32 3.15 -17.64
C ASP A 495 28.26 3.40 -19.18
N THR A 496 27.16 3.91 -19.72
CA THR A 496 27.01 4.32 -21.14
C THR A 496 26.64 5.80 -21.37
N GLY A 497 27.05 6.71 -20.48
CA GLY A 497 26.70 8.14 -20.53
C GLY A 497 25.34 8.50 -19.95
N GLY A 498 24.70 7.54 -19.25
CA GLY A 498 23.51 7.73 -18.40
C GLY A 498 23.88 8.16 -16.98
N GLY A 499 22.95 8.10 -16.03
CA GLY A 499 23.28 8.25 -14.60
C GLY A 499 23.57 9.67 -14.12
N ASN A 500 23.25 10.70 -14.92
CA ASN A 500 23.47 12.09 -14.50
C ASN A 500 22.52 12.46 -13.36
N GLY A 501 23.01 13.27 -12.42
CA GLY A 501 22.20 13.90 -11.41
C GLY A 501 21.10 14.77 -12.03
N GLY A 502 19.97 14.83 -11.34
CA GLY A 502 18.84 15.68 -11.72
C GLY A 502 18.94 17.10 -11.18
N ASN A 503 17.80 17.76 -11.02
CA ASN A 503 17.73 19.04 -10.31
C ASN A 503 17.28 18.79 -8.86
N VAL A 504 18.17 19.05 -7.91
CA VAL A 504 17.87 18.91 -6.48
C VAL A 504 17.72 20.30 -5.87
N LYS A 505 16.59 20.56 -5.21
CA LYS A 505 16.37 21.79 -4.44
C LYS A 505 16.10 21.44 -2.98
N ILE A 506 16.82 22.07 -2.07
CA ILE A 506 16.69 21.83 -0.65
C ILE A 506 16.33 23.14 0.02
N TYR A 507 15.15 23.22 0.60
CA TYR A 507 14.64 24.39 1.31
C TYR A 507 14.74 24.23 2.84
N GLY A 508 14.72 22.99 3.34
CA GLY A 508 14.75 22.68 4.77
C GLY A 508 14.97 21.19 5.04
N GLY A 509 14.81 20.79 6.30
CA GLY A 509 14.98 19.41 6.76
C GLY A 509 16.40 19.05 7.22
N VAL A 510 16.55 17.79 7.64
CA VAL A 510 17.82 17.16 8.04
C VAL A 510 18.09 16.02 7.07
N ILE A 511 19.14 16.14 6.27
CA ILE A 511 19.37 15.25 5.12
C ILE A 511 20.73 14.59 5.26
N THR A 512 20.76 13.26 5.20
CA THR A 512 21.95 12.45 5.05
C THR A 512 21.85 11.65 3.76
N ALA A 513 22.65 12.01 2.77
CA ALA A 513 22.66 11.34 1.47
C ALA A 513 24.02 10.69 1.22
N THR A 514 24.04 9.36 1.06
CA THR A 514 25.25 8.58 0.86
C THR A 514 25.19 7.87 -0.48
N GLY A 515 26.19 8.10 -1.33
CA GLY A 515 26.32 7.42 -2.62
C GLY A 515 26.80 5.98 -2.46
N GLY A 516 26.49 5.16 -3.47
CA GLY A 516 27.09 3.84 -3.65
C GLY A 516 28.60 3.90 -3.84
N PHE A 517 29.24 2.76 -4.11
CA PHE A 517 30.70 2.57 -4.11
C PHE A 517 31.50 3.64 -4.87
N VAL A 518 31.01 4.15 -5.99
CA VAL A 518 31.66 5.17 -6.84
C VAL A 518 30.70 6.29 -7.28
N ALA A 519 29.64 6.50 -6.53
CA ALA A 519 28.59 7.46 -6.84
C ALA A 519 28.56 8.62 -5.84
N ALA A 520 28.01 9.75 -6.26
CA ALA A 520 27.91 10.92 -5.39
C ALA A 520 26.87 10.75 -4.27
N GLY A 521 27.05 11.47 -3.17
CA GLY A 521 26.01 11.57 -2.14
C GLY A 521 24.75 12.23 -2.73
N ILE A 522 24.94 13.42 -3.33
CA ILE A 522 23.91 14.14 -4.09
C ILE A 522 24.47 14.48 -5.47
N GLY A 523 23.88 13.93 -6.53
CA GLY A 523 24.28 14.20 -7.90
C GLY A 523 24.32 12.94 -8.78
N GLY A 524 25.44 12.69 -9.44
CA GLY A 524 25.57 11.62 -10.43
C GLY A 524 25.92 10.25 -9.82
N GLY A 525 25.45 9.18 -10.47
CA GLY A 525 25.96 7.83 -10.24
C GLY A 525 27.31 7.62 -10.91
N TYR A 526 27.75 6.37 -11.06
CA TYR A 526 29.03 6.06 -11.72
C TYR A 526 29.07 6.64 -13.16
N PHE A 527 30.12 7.36 -13.54
CA PHE A 527 30.25 8.17 -14.77
C PHE A 527 29.21 9.30 -14.96
N GLY A 528 28.23 9.43 -14.07
CA GLY A 528 27.20 10.45 -14.11
C GLY A 528 27.69 11.82 -13.69
N ASN A 529 27.32 12.86 -14.44
CA ASN A 529 27.60 14.25 -14.06
C ASN A 529 26.71 14.71 -12.90
N GLY A 530 27.13 15.71 -12.13
CA GLY A 530 26.48 16.09 -10.86
C GLY A 530 25.11 16.77 -10.91
N GLY A 531 24.58 17.11 -12.09
CA GLY A 531 23.28 17.79 -12.21
C GLY A 531 23.29 19.23 -11.68
N ASN A 532 22.14 19.71 -11.20
CA ASN A 532 22.00 21.03 -10.59
C ASN A 532 21.50 20.90 -9.14
N VAL A 533 22.23 21.46 -8.17
CA VAL A 533 21.88 21.41 -6.74
C VAL A 533 21.72 22.83 -6.22
N ASN A 534 20.55 23.16 -5.67
CA ASN A 534 20.27 24.46 -5.08
C ASN A 534 19.86 24.28 -3.62
N ILE A 535 20.59 24.90 -2.70
CA ILE A 535 20.39 24.76 -1.26
C ILE A 535 20.02 26.13 -0.69
N TYR A 536 18.82 26.25 -0.18
CA TYR A 536 18.29 27.46 0.45
C TYR A 536 18.26 27.36 1.98
N GLY A 537 18.22 26.15 2.53
CA GLY A 537 18.18 25.90 3.96
C GLY A 537 18.41 24.42 4.31
N GLY A 538 18.25 24.08 5.59
CA GLY A 538 18.40 22.71 6.11
C GLY A 538 19.79 22.39 6.64
N VAL A 539 19.94 21.17 7.16
CA VAL A 539 21.20 20.58 7.62
C VAL A 539 21.51 19.39 6.73
N ILE A 540 22.58 19.47 5.94
CA ILE A 540 22.87 18.51 4.88
C ILE A 540 24.23 17.86 5.13
N THR A 541 24.23 16.53 5.13
CA THR A 541 25.44 15.71 5.06
C THR A 541 25.40 14.88 3.78
N ALA A 542 26.31 15.14 2.86
CA ALA A 542 26.43 14.43 1.59
C ALA A 542 27.74 13.66 1.53
N ASN A 543 27.66 12.33 1.45
CA ASN A 543 28.81 11.43 1.47
C ASN A 543 28.95 10.74 0.11
N GLY A 544 30.03 11.05 -0.60
CA GLY A 544 30.40 10.37 -1.83
C GLY A 544 30.99 9.01 -1.56
N GLY A 545 30.71 8.07 -2.46
CA GLY A 545 31.43 6.82 -2.60
C GLY A 545 32.92 7.04 -2.90
N LYS A 546 33.69 5.95 -2.88
CA LYS A 546 35.09 5.94 -3.29
C LYS A 546 35.25 6.63 -4.64
N TYR A 547 36.19 7.56 -4.76
CA TYR A 547 36.43 8.34 -5.99
C TYR A 547 35.29 9.28 -6.43
N ALA A 548 34.16 9.35 -5.72
CA ALA A 548 33.06 10.24 -6.06
C ALA A 548 33.01 11.47 -5.16
N SER A 549 32.30 12.50 -5.63
CA SER A 549 32.09 13.70 -4.85
C SER A 549 31.02 13.55 -3.77
N GLY A 550 31.06 14.38 -2.72
CA GLY A 550 29.94 14.49 -1.78
C GLY A 550 28.71 15.03 -2.49
N ILE A 551 28.85 16.20 -3.11
CA ILE A 551 27.83 16.84 -3.96
C ILE A 551 28.42 17.09 -5.35
N GLY A 552 27.89 16.42 -6.37
CA GLY A 552 28.36 16.58 -7.74
C GLY A 552 28.49 15.26 -8.49
N GLY A 553 29.57 15.07 -9.24
CA GLY A 553 29.76 13.90 -10.10
C GLY A 553 30.14 12.63 -9.35
N GLY A 554 29.73 11.47 -9.89
CA GLY A 554 30.34 10.19 -9.54
C GLY A 554 31.71 10.02 -10.21
N LYS A 555 32.38 8.89 -10.00
CA LYS A 555 33.68 8.63 -10.62
C LYS A 555 33.58 8.73 -12.15
N GLY A 556 34.45 9.53 -12.78
CA GLY A 556 34.46 9.82 -14.22
C GLY A 556 33.46 10.88 -14.66
N GLY A 557 32.50 11.24 -13.80
CA GLY A 557 31.51 12.28 -14.03
C GLY A 557 32.06 13.67 -13.70
N ASN A 558 31.69 14.66 -14.51
CA ASN A 558 31.96 16.05 -14.18
C ASN A 558 31.09 16.50 -13.00
N GLY A 559 31.55 17.53 -12.31
CA GLY A 559 30.72 18.24 -11.36
C GLY A 559 29.49 18.88 -12.01
N GLY A 560 28.58 19.34 -11.17
CA GLY A 560 27.36 20.02 -11.56
C GLY A 560 27.40 21.52 -11.27
N ASN A 561 26.24 22.16 -11.35
CA ASN A 561 26.06 23.50 -10.80
C ASN A 561 25.53 23.38 -9.38
N VAL A 562 26.24 23.94 -8.40
CA VAL A 562 25.85 23.94 -6.99
C VAL A 562 25.70 25.38 -6.53
N ASN A 563 24.49 25.74 -6.09
CA ASN A 563 24.17 27.08 -5.60
C ASN A 563 23.73 26.97 -4.14
N ILE A 564 24.43 27.66 -3.25
CA ILE A 564 24.17 27.67 -1.81
C ILE A 564 23.74 29.08 -1.43
N HIS A 565 22.46 29.20 -1.07
CA HIS A 565 21.82 30.39 -0.56
C HIS A 565 21.62 30.34 0.96
N GLY A 566 21.62 29.13 1.54
CA GLY A 566 21.61 28.95 2.99
C GLY A 566 21.76 27.50 3.45
N GLY A 567 21.60 27.30 4.76
CA GLY A 567 21.75 25.99 5.42
C GLY A 567 23.15 25.74 5.99
N VAL A 568 23.30 24.56 6.60
CA VAL A 568 24.57 24.01 7.09
C VAL A 568 24.90 22.78 6.27
N ILE A 569 26.03 22.79 5.56
CA ILE A 569 26.37 21.76 4.58
C ILE A 569 27.70 21.13 4.95
N THR A 570 27.71 19.79 5.04
CA THR A 570 28.90 18.96 5.12
C THR A 570 28.95 18.08 3.89
N ALA A 571 29.91 18.34 3.00
CA ALA A 571 30.09 17.59 1.76
C ALA A 571 31.42 16.82 1.81
N ASN A 572 31.30 15.50 1.89
CA ASN A 572 32.40 14.57 2.07
C ASN A 572 32.63 13.79 0.78
N GLY A 573 33.65 14.14 0.02
CA GLY A 573 34.11 13.34 -1.12
C GLY A 573 34.78 12.05 -0.65
N GLY A 574 34.60 10.98 -1.41
CA GLY A 574 35.32 9.74 -1.16
C GLY A 574 36.80 9.87 -1.54
N LYS A 575 37.55 8.79 -1.36
CA LYS A 575 38.99 8.76 -1.70
C LYS A 575 39.18 9.13 -3.18
N GLY A 576 39.71 10.31 -3.47
CA GLY A 576 39.98 10.79 -4.83
C GLY A 576 38.91 11.72 -5.42
N GLY A 577 37.70 11.77 -4.84
CA GLY A 577 36.67 12.75 -5.20
C GLY A 577 36.74 14.02 -4.36
N THR A 578 36.12 15.09 -4.84
CA THR A 578 36.03 16.37 -4.12
C THR A 578 34.84 16.41 -3.16
N GLY A 579 34.83 17.33 -2.19
CA GLY A 579 33.64 17.54 -1.36
C GLY A 579 32.43 17.95 -2.20
N ILE A 580 32.61 18.99 -3.02
CA ILE A 580 31.65 19.50 -4.00
C ILE A 580 32.40 19.63 -5.33
N GLY A 581 31.88 19.05 -6.40
CA GLY A 581 32.49 19.13 -7.73
C GLY A 581 32.55 17.79 -8.46
N ALA A 582 33.67 17.50 -9.13
CA ALA A 582 33.80 16.27 -9.91
C ALA A 582 34.15 15.04 -9.06
N GLY A 583 33.80 13.86 -9.58
CA GLY A 583 34.49 12.65 -9.17
C GLY A 583 35.89 12.59 -9.76
N ASP A 584 36.70 11.65 -9.26
CA ASP A 584 38.00 11.28 -9.84
C ASP A 584 37.83 10.97 -11.33
N GLU A 585 38.81 11.33 -12.16
CA GLU A 585 38.75 11.25 -13.64
C GLU A 585 37.75 12.22 -14.32
N GLY A 586 36.94 12.97 -13.57
CA GLY A 586 36.08 14.03 -14.12
C GLY A 586 36.90 15.21 -14.67
N SER A 587 36.49 15.73 -15.82
CA SER A 587 37.23 16.77 -16.55
C SER A 587 36.96 18.21 -16.08
N SER A 588 35.86 18.42 -15.36
CA SER A 588 35.44 19.73 -14.84
C SER A 588 34.71 19.58 -13.51
N ASN A 589 35.00 20.45 -12.54
CA ASN A 589 34.30 20.51 -11.26
C ASN A 589 32.93 21.19 -11.32
N GLY A 590 32.53 21.72 -12.49
CA GLY A 590 31.31 22.51 -12.62
C GLY A 590 31.42 23.88 -11.94
N ALA A 591 30.30 24.42 -11.46
CA ALA A 591 30.21 25.74 -10.85
C ALA A 591 29.71 25.66 -9.41
N LEU A 592 30.35 26.39 -8.49
CA LEU A 592 29.88 26.58 -7.12
C LEU A 592 29.61 28.07 -6.87
N THR A 593 28.38 28.40 -6.51
CA THR A 593 27.98 29.75 -6.10
C THR A 593 27.56 29.73 -4.64
N VAL A 594 28.16 30.56 -3.80
CA VAL A 594 27.78 30.70 -2.39
C VAL A 594 27.34 32.13 -2.12
N ALA A 595 26.18 32.29 -1.49
CA ALA A 595 25.61 33.58 -1.10
C ALA A 595 26.53 34.33 -0.11
N GLU A 596 26.40 35.65 -0.08
CA GLU A 596 27.17 36.48 0.85
C GLU A 596 26.82 36.17 2.30
N GLY A 597 27.81 36.24 3.20
CA GLY A 597 27.63 35.94 4.62
C GLY A 597 27.80 34.46 4.99
N TYR A 598 28.17 33.58 4.05
CA TYR A 598 28.53 32.18 4.34
C TYR A 598 30.04 31.96 4.14
N VAL A 599 30.63 31.15 5.02
CA VAL A 599 32.04 30.74 4.99
C VAL A 599 32.13 29.31 4.47
N VAL A 600 33.08 29.07 3.57
CA VAL A 600 33.39 27.74 3.03
C VAL A 600 34.74 27.30 3.59
N TYR A 601 34.74 26.21 4.36
CA TYR A 601 35.94 25.52 4.80
C TYR A 601 36.23 24.35 3.87
N GLY A 602 37.47 24.20 3.43
CA GLY A 602 37.95 23.08 2.64
C GLY A 602 39.18 22.40 3.23
N GLY A 603 39.34 21.11 2.96
CA GLY A 603 40.48 20.35 3.43
C GLY A 603 40.56 18.94 2.87
N THR A 604 41.68 18.28 3.13
CA THR A 604 41.93 16.87 2.75
C THR A 604 41.62 15.89 3.88
N SER A 605 41.25 16.39 5.06
CA SER A 605 40.88 15.62 6.25
C SER A 605 39.46 15.97 6.72
N ALA A 606 38.81 15.06 7.47
CA ALA A 606 37.41 15.14 7.87
C ALA A 606 37.01 16.43 8.63
N ASN A 607 37.98 17.13 9.20
CA ASN A 607 37.80 18.45 9.81
C ASN A 607 38.52 19.50 8.94
N PRO A 608 37.87 20.01 7.88
CA PRO A 608 38.46 21.05 7.04
C PRO A 608 38.60 22.36 7.83
N THR A 609 39.78 22.97 7.79
CA THR A 609 40.08 24.22 8.53
C THR A 609 40.49 25.38 7.65
N THR A 610 40.62 25.17 6.33
CA THR A 610 41.10 26.21 5.40
C THR A 610 39.90 26.95 4.83
N VAL A 611 39.82 28.26 5.06
CA VAL A 611 38.81 29.11 4.42
C VAL A 611 39.15 29.23 2.93
N ILE A 612 38.18 28.92 2.07
CA ILE A 612 38.29 29.07 0.61
C ILE A 612 37.64 30.40 0.22
N GLU A 613 38.39 31.31 -0.38
CA GLU A 613 37.84 32.58 -0.88
C GLU A 613 37.07 32.38 -2.18
N LYS A 614 36.00 33.19 -2.35
CA LYS A 614 35.01 33.09 -3.44
C LYS A 614 35.60 33.18 -4.86
N SER A 615 36.82 33.70 -5.02
CA SER A 615 37.53 33.83 -6.30
C SER A 615 38.49 32.68 -6.63
N ASP A 616 38.81 31.82 -5.66
CA ASP A 616 39.81 30.78 -5.85
C ASP A 616 39.15 29.50 -6.36
N ASN A 617 39.39 29.20 -7.64
CA ASN A 617 38.95 27.98 -8.34
C ASN A 617 39.57 26.67 -7.77
N ASP A 618 40.12 26.68 -6.55
CA ASP A 618 40.88 25.56 -5.95
C ASP A 618 39.97 24.51 -5.27
N TYR A 619 38.67 24.51 -5.61
CA TYR A 619 37.68 23.49 -5.24
C TYR A 619 38.13 22.05 -5.59
N ALA A 620 38.99 21.93 -6.61
CA ALA A 620 39.49 20.66 -7.15
C ALA A 620 40.32 19.81 -6.17
N ARG A 621 40.79 20.39 -5.05
CA ARG A 621 41.72 19.70 -4.13
C ARG A 621 41.12 19.33 -2.78
N SER A 622 39.96 19.89 -2.44
CA SER A 622 39.33 19.69 -1.13
C SER A 622 38.44 18.46 -1.16
N ARG A 623 38.79 17.44 -0.37
CA ARG A 623 37.98 16.22 -0.19
C ARG A 623 36.80 16.48 0.74
N TYR A 624 36.98 17.34 1.73
CA TYR A 624 35.96 17.69 2.70
C TYR A 624 35.66 19.17 2.55
N MET A 625 34.37 19.51 2.46
CA MET A 625 33.91 20.89 2.45
C MET A 625 32.77 21.10 3.44
N ILE A 626 32.89 22.16 4.24
CA ILE A 626 31.87 22.61 5.18
C ILE A 626 31.45 24.01 4.79
N VAL A 627 30.15 24.26 4.69
CA VAL A 627 29.59 25.59 4.44
C VAL A 627 28.67 25.96 5.60
N THR A 628 28.99 27.07 6.27
CA THR A 628 28.24 27.57 7.43
C THR A 628 28.17 29.09 7.40
N VAL A 629 27.29 29.67 8.22
CA VAL A 629 27.39 31.09 8.60
C VAL A 629 28.66 31.25 9.48
N PRO A 630 29.45 32.34 9.37
CA PRO A 630 30.57 32.59 10.27
C PRO A 630 30.08 32.59 11.72
N GLU A 631 31.00 32.27 12.66
CA GLU A 631 30.70 32.30 14.09
C GLU A 631 29.95 33.60 14.43
N PRO A 632 28.86 33.49 15.18
CA PRO A 632 27.95 34.60 15.33
C PRO A 632 28.59 35.70 16.20
N GLU A 633 28.31 36.96 15.86
CA GLU A 633 28.83 38.13 16.58
C GLU A 633 28.59 37.99 18.10
N PRO A 634 29.56 38.34 18.95
CA PRO A 634 29.44 38.12 20.39
C PRO A 634 28.20 38.81 20.96
N VAL A 635 27.34 38.03 21.61
CA VAL A 635 26.07 38.54 22.16
C VAL A 635 26.33 39.28 23.47
N SER A 636 25.66 40.41 23.67
CA SER A 636 25.61 41.04 24.98
C SER A 636 24.77 40.19 25.95
N TYR A 637 25.21 40.12 27.21
CA TYR A 637 24.49 39.40 28.25
C TYR A 637 24.41 40.23 29.53
N MET A 638 23.42 39.91 30.37
CA MET A 638 23.20 40.58 31.64
C MET A 638 23.91 39.81 32.76
N ALA A 639 24.85 40.46 33.45
CA ALA A 639 25.61 39.86 34.54
C ALA A 639 25.41 40.62 35.86
N TRP A 640 25.47 39.89 36.97
CA TRP A 640 25.47 40.49 38.31
C TRP A 640 26.82 41.16 38.58
N ASP A 641 26.80 42.48 38.80
CA ASP A 641 27.96 43.27 39.20
C ASP A 641 28.04 43.29 40.73
N GLU A 642 29.07 42.65 41.29
CA GLU A 642 29.27 42.54 42.74
C GLU A 642 29.59 43.87 43.41
N ASP A 643 30.11 44.86 42.68
CA ASP A 643 30.47 46.17 43.24
C ASP A 643 29.25 47.09 43.31
N SER A 644 28.41 47.10 42.27
CA SER A 644 27.19 47.91 42.26
C SER A 644 25.95 47.20 42.81
N LYS A 645 26.03 45.89 43.07
CA LYS A 645 24.89 45.04 43.49
C LYS A 645 23.68 45.18 42.55
N THR A 646 23.94 45.30 41.25
CA THR A 646 22.91 45.43 40.21
C THR A 646 23.28 44.58 39.01
N VAL A 647 22.28 44.16 38.24
CA VAL A 647 22.51 43.49 36.95
C VAL A 647 22.85 44.55 35.89
N LYS A 648 23.95 44.36 35.16
CA LYS A 648 24.38 45.24 34.06
C LYS A 648 24.58 44.48 32.77
N GLU A 649 24.40 45.17 31.66
CA GLU A 649 24.72 44.66 30.34
C GLU A 649 26.24 44.62 30.14
N VAL A 650 26.75 43.47 29.69
CA VAL A 650 28.13 43.27 29.28
C VAL A 650 28.16 43.26 27.76
N GLU A 651 28.52 44.38 27.14
CA GLU A 651 28.65 44.50 25.67
C GLU A 651 29.82 43.65 25.15
N GLY A 652 29.58 42.84 24.11
CA GLY A 652 30.59 42.04 23.41
C GLY A 652 31.11 40.80 24.15
N GLY A 653 30.40 40.34 25.20
CA GLY A 653 30.97 39.47 26.22
C GLY A 653 30.88 37.95 26.00
N CYS A 654 30.06 37.44 25.07
CA CYS A 654 29.95 35.99 24.85
C CYS A 654 30.38 35.61 23.43
N ALA A 655 31.67 35.28 23.25
CA ALA A 655 32.23 34.85 21.96
C ALA A 655 32.07 33.34 21.70
N GLU A 656 31.89 32.54 22.76
CA GLU A 656 31.58 31.11 22.67
C GLU A 656 30.20 30.87 23.28
N TYR A 657 29.20 30.65 22.43
CA TYR A 657 27.86 30.32 22.88
C TYR A 657 27.18 29.35 21.91
N THR A 658 26.31 28.51 22.47
CA THR A 658 25.43 27.65 21.67
C THR A 658 24.10 28.37 21.48
N VAL A 659 23.71 28.59 20.24
CA VAL A 659 22.35 29.07 19.93
C VAL A 659 21.38 27.94 20.27
N VAL A 660 20.55 28.14 21.30
CA VAL A 660 19.46 27.22 21.64
C VAL A 660 18.23 27.64 20.84
N THR A 661 17.87 26.85 19.83
CA THR A 661 16.56 26.94 19.17
C THR A 661 15.56 26.03 19.88
N THR A 662 14.27 26.22 19.65
CA THR A 662 13.23 25.30 20.15
C THR A 662 13.59 23.87 19.73
N GLY A 663 13.94 23.01 20.70
CA GLY A 663 14.41 21.63 20.47
C GLY A 663 15.85 21.31 20.89
N THR A 664 16.58 22.23 21.54
CA THR A 664 17.87 21.86 22.18
C THR A 664 17.65 21.53 23.65
N THR A 665 17.57 20.24 24.00
CA THR A 665 17.75 19.79 25.38
C THR A 665 19.25 19.68 25.68
N THR A 666 19.68 20.26 26.81
CA THR A 666 21.07 20.19 27.31
C THR A 666 21.21 19.09 28.33
#